data_AF-A0A6B0RS88-F1
#
_entry.id   AF-A0A6B0RS88-F1
#
_cell.length_a   1.000
_cell.length_b   1.000
_cell.length_c   1.000
_cell.angle_alpha   90.00
_cell.angle_beta   90.00
_cell.angle_gamma   90.00
#
_symmetry.space_group_name_H-M   'P 1'
#
loop_
_entity.id
_entity.type
_entity.pdbx_description
1 polymer ?
#
loop_
_entity_poly.entity_id
_entity_poly.type
_entity_poly.pdbx_seq_one_letter_code
_entity_poly.pdbx_strand_id
1 'polypeptide(L)'
;MSRKMLCREQRKRGQETKGCLGTVGKGAALGRLRVTLTPAFFHCFQHLHEKKGYCLFWRLQALVGTGTSLILGPRTVVDNIQKLIGTTYFVSYSAVNTLPPIIFTINGINYPVPARGYILKRLYVGNITIGTPPQEFQVIFDTGSSDLWVTSVFCTSPTCSTHVMFRHFDSSTFRPTKKTFSINYGSGRMKGVVVHDTVRIGDLVSTDQPFGLSVVELGFDGIPFDGVMGLNYPKLSFSGAIPIFDNLRNQGAISEPVFAFYLSKDEQEGSVVMFGGVDHRYYKGELNWIPLIQAGDWSVHMDSISMKRKVIACSGGCKAVVDTGTSLIEGPRRLVNNIQKLIRAMPRGSEYYVSCSAVNTLPPIIFTIKGINYPVPAQAYILKMVYVGKITIGTPPQEFQVVFDTGSSELWVPSVFCPSSACSTHIRFRHLESSTFRPTQKTFSITYGSGSTKGFLAYDTVRVGDLVSTDQPFALSMAEYRFEGIPFDGILGLNYPRLSFSGAIPIFNNLKNQGAISEPVFAFYLSKVKGSVVMFGGVDKSYYQGVLDWVPLIEMGDWSVHMDSISMKRKVIACSGGCKALVDTGISLILGPRRLFNNIQKLIGAMPRSSKQYISCFAINILPSIIFTISGINYPVPAQAYILKDSRGHLYTTFKENTVRTSTETWILGDVFLRQYFSVFDGGNDRIGLARAV
;
A
#
# COMPACT_ATOMS: atom_id res chain seq x y z
N MET A 1 44.44 -12.19 -47.71
CA MET A 1 45.45 -13.16 -48.20
C MET A 1 46.21 -13.66 -46.98
N SER A 2 45.88 -14.85 -46.46
CA SER A 2 46.48 -16.16 -46.84
C SER A 2 47.81 -16.37 -46.09
N ARG A 3 48.01 -17.40 -45.25
CA ARG A 3 47.51 -18.78 -45.30
C ARG A 3 47.51 -19.46 -43.92
N LYS A 4 46.55 -20.39 -43.78
CA LYS A 4 46.32 -21.39 -42.74
C LYS A 4 47.46 -22.44 -42.66
N MET A 5 47.60 -23.11 -41.52
CA MET A 5 47.18 -24.53 -41.41
C MET A 5 46.97 -25.00 -39.95
N LEU A 6 45.74 -25.50 -39.72
CA LEU A 6 45.22 -26.39 -38.68
C LEU A 6 46.09 -27.67 -38.51
N CYS A 7 45.99 -28.56 -37.54
CA CYS A 7 45.26 -28.82 -36.28
C CYS A 7 45.81 -30.18 -35.81
N ARG A 8 45.87 -30.46 -34.50
CA ARG A 8 44.96 -31.43 -33.84
C ARG A 8 45.34 -31.69 -32.38
N GLU A 9 44.27 -31.71 -31.59
CA GLU A 9 44.13 -32.07 -30.19
C GLU A 9 44.52 -33.52 -29.89
N GLN A 10 44.88 -33.83 -28.64
CA GLN A 10 43.99 -34.61 -27.77
C GLN A 10 44.34 -34.49 -26.28
N ARG A 11 43.25 -34.43 -25.50
CA ARG A 11 43.10 -34.34 -24.04
C ARG A 11 43.74 -35.51 -23.26
N LYS A 12 44.16 -35.25 -22.01
CA LYS A 12 43.55 -35.87 -20.80
C LYS A 12 44.13 -35.34 -19.47
N ARG A 13 43.19 -34.92 -18.61
CA ARG A 13 43.04 -35.06 -17.14
C ARG A 13 44.29 -35.17 -16.23
N GLY A 14 44.45 -34.16 -15.35
CA GLY A 14 44.29 -34.24 -13.90
C GLY A 14 45.28 -35.05 -13.05
N GLN A 15 46.05 -34.37 -12.17
CA GLN A 15 45.93 -34.45 -10.70
C GLN A 15 47.03 -33.62 -9.99
N GLU A 16 46.73 -33.34 -8.71
CA GLU A 16 47.36 -32.44 -7.74
C GLU A 16 48.77 -32.82 -7.28
N THR A 17 49.56 -31.83 -6.81
CA THR A 17 50.13 -31.67 -5.44
C THR A 17 51.28 -30.64 -5.47
N LYS A 18 51.14 -29.49 -4.80
CA LYS A 18 51.71 -29.10 -3.49
C LYS A 18 53.22 -29.28 -3.31
N GLY A 19 53.93 -28.19 -2.96
CA GLY A 19 55.23 -28.26 -2.28
C GLY A 19 56.03 -26.96 -2.29
N CYS A 20 56.10 -26.28 -1.15
CA CYS A 20 56.80 -25.02 -0.90
C CYS A 20 58.32 -25.20 -0.72
N LEU A 21 59.10 -24.15 -0.98
CA LEU A 21 60.34 -23.87 -0.23
C LEU A 21 60.69 -22.37 -0.34
N GLY A 22 60.87 -21.72 0.80
CA GLY A 22 61.35 -20.34 0.92
C GLY A 22 62.77 -20.30 1.48
N THR A 23 63.43 -19.15 1.35
CA THR A 23 64.59 -18.72 2.15
C THR A 23 64.63 -17.19 2.24
N VAL A 24 65.04 -16.67 3.40
CA VAL A 24 64.98 -15.26 3.82
C VAL A 24 66.35 -14.81 4.33
N GLY A 25 66.68 -13.53 4.07
CA GLY A 25 67.55 -12.67 4.91
C GLY A 25 68.76 -12.11 4.16
N LYS A 26 69.27 -10.90 4.39
CA LYS A 26 68.92 -9.68 5.18
C LYS A 26 69.98 -8.63 4.77
N GLY A 27 69.67 -7.33 4.70
CA GLY A 27 70.73 -6.30 4.55
C GLY A 27 70.29 -4.84 4.43
N ALA A 28 70.52 -4.09 5.53
CA ALA A 28 70.91 -2.67 5.67
C ALA A 28 70.06 -1.52 5.07
N ALA A 29 70.22 -0.33 5.70
CA ALA A 29 69.25 0.76 5.82
C ALA A 29 69.62 2.06 5.07
N LEU A 30 68.63 2.99 5.08
CA LEU A 30 68.65 4.46 4.90
C LEU A 30 68.44 5.08 3.50
N GLY A 31 67.27 5.74 3.32
CA GLY A 31 67.20 7.04 2.62
C GLY A 31 66.09 7.33 1.58
N ARG A 32 64.91 7.81 2.06
CA ARG A 32 63.94 8.77 1.46
C ARG A 32 63.13 8.49 0.15
N LEU A 33 61.80 8.44 0.35
CA LEU A 33 60.67 9.07 -0.39
C LEU A 33 60.53 8.94 -1.93
N ARG A 34 59.54 8.17 -2.42
CA ARG A 34 58.19 8.62 -2.86
C ARG A 34 57.38 7.49 -3.56
N VAL A 35 56.22 7.17 -2.96
CA VAL A 35 54.88 6.85 -3.55
C VAL A 35 54.80 6.08 -4.88
N THR A 36 54.20 4.87 -4.87
CA THR A 36 52.90 4.59 -5.53
C THR A 36 52.28 3.21 -5.18
N LEU A 37 51.02 3.25 -4.70
CA LEU A 37 49.85 2.35 -4.90
C LEU A 37 50.11 0.89 -5.34
N THR A 38 49.72 -0.17 -4.62
CA THR A 38 48.36 -0.57 -4.15
C THR A 38 48.48 -1.85 -3.29
N PRO A 39 47.50 -2.16 -2.42
CA PRO A 39 47.18 -3.57 -2.15
C PRO A 39 45.69 -3.88 -2.30
N ALA A 40 45.44 -4.96 -3.04
CA ALA A 40 44.17 -5.66 -3.15
C ALA A 40 44.19 -6.89 -2.25
N PHE A 41 43.14 -7.01 -1.40
CA PHE A 41 42.46 -8.24 -0.94
C PHE A 41 43.23 -9.26 -0.07
N PHE A 42 42.65 -9.91 0.96
CA PHE A 42 41.44 -9.75 1.80
C PHE A 42 41.48 -10.83 2.92
N HIS A 43 40.69 -10.61 3.98
CA HIS A 43 40.04 -11.58 4.90
C HIS A 43 40.70 -12.09 6.21
N CYS A 44 40.14 -11.60 7.33
CA CYS A 44 39.31 -12.39 8.27
C CYS A 44 38.32 -11.42 8.97
N PHE A 45 37.04 -11.44 8.62
CA PHE A 45 35.91 -12.08 9.33
C PHE A 45 35.61 -11.55 10.75
N GLN A 46 34.54 -10.77 10.86
CA GLN A 46 33.66 -10.80 12.03
C GLN A 46 32.22 -10.54 11.58
N HIS A 47 31.36 -11.52 11.89
CA HIS A 47 29.92 -11.53 11.63
C HIS A 47 29.21 -10.41 12.40
N LEU A 48 28.44 -9.58 11.70
CA LEU A 48 27.38 -8.76 12.29
C LEU A 48 26.14 -8.83 11.39
N HIS A 49 25.09 -9.48 11.91
CA HIS A 49 23.76 -9.54 11.32
C HIS A 49 23.09 -8.15 11.40
N GLU A 50 22.91 -7.46 10.26
CA GLU A 50 22.14 -6.21 10.18
C GLU A 50 20.65 -6.48 9.89
N LYS A 51 19.79 -6.22 10.89
CA LYS A 51 18.32 -6.14 10.76
C LYS A 51 17.94 -4.83 10.05
N LYS A 52 17.37 -4.91 8.83
CA LYS A 52 16.79 -3.77 8.08
C LYS A 52 15.28 -3.96 7.94
N GLY A 53 14.48 -2.93 8.21
CA GLY A 53 13.03 -2.97 8.04
C GLY A 53 12.60 -2.60 6.62
N TYR A 54 11.52 -3.20 6.09
CA TYR A 54 11.10 -3.10 4.69
C TYR A 54 9.78 -2.30 4.51
N CYS A 55 9.59 -1.80 3.29
CA CYS A 55 8.42 -1.19 2.66
C CYS A 55 8.14 -2.01 1.40
N LEU A 56 6.90 -2.00 0.95
CA LEU A 56 6.45 -2.83 -0.13
C LEU A 56 6.70 -2.17 -1.51
N PHE A 57 7.32 -2.90 -2.43
CA PHE A 57 7.60 -2.49 -3.80
C PHE A 57 6.82 -3.34 -4.80
N TRP A 58 5.71 -2.80 -5.29
CA TRP A 58 4.90 -3.44 -6.34
C TRP A 58 5.15 -2.90 -7.74
N ARG A 59 5.78 -1.72 -7.89
CA ARG A 59 5.67 -0.96 -9.14
C ARG A 59 6.57 -1.41 -10.28
N LEU A 60 7.42 -2.43 -10.08
CA LEU A 60 8.11 -3.13 -11.17
C LEU A 60 7.86 -4.64 -11.10
N GLN A 61 6.97 -5.13 -11.98
CA GLN A 61 6.62 -6.54 -12.06
C GLN A 61 7.37 -7.21 -13.21
N ALA A 62 7.93 -8.39 -12.91
CA ALA A 62 8.57 -9.25 -13.88
C ALA A 62 7.54 -10.17 -14.53
N LEU A 63 7.41 -10.13 -15.85
CA LEU A 63 6.59 -11.10 -16.58
C LEU A 63 7.23 -12.49 -16.49
N VAL A 64 6.50 -13.47 -15.95
CA VAL A 64 6.87 -14.89 -16.01
C VAL A 64 6.37 -15.43 -17.34
N GLY A 65 7.28 -15.57 -18.29
CA GLY A 65 7.01 -16.40 -19.46
C GLY A 65 7.09 -17.86 -19.03
N THR A 66 5.95 -18.54 -18.97
CA THR A 66 5.91 -20.00 -18.98
C THR A 66 4.87 -20.45 -20.00
N GLY A 67 5.37 -21.05 -21.08
CA GLY A 67 4.61 -22.05 -21.81
C GLY A 67 4.14 -23.15 -20.87
N THR A 68 2.98 -23.69 -21.20
CA THR A 68 2.34 -24.89 -20.67
C THR A 68 3.28 -25.93 -20.04
N SER A 69 2.98 -26.36 -18.82
CA SER A 69 3.18 -27.75 -18.35
C SER A 69 2.44 -27.98 -17.02
N LEU A 70 1.50 -28.93 -17.05
CA LEU A 70 0.79 -29.53 -15.92
C LEU A 70 1.77 -30.28 -15.00
N ILE A 71 1.69 -30.11 -13.68
CA ILE A 71 2.14 -31.13 -12.71
C ILE A 71 1.12 -31.18 -11.55
N LEU A 72 0.48 -32.33 -11.40
CA LEU A 72 -0.30 -32.75 -10.24
C LEU A 72 0.62 -33.52 -9.27
N GLY A 73 0.44 -33.34 -7.96
CA GLY A 73 0.98 -34.24 -6.92
C GLY A 73 0.74 -33.73 -5.48
N PRO A 74 0.50 -34.59 -4.46
CA PRO A 74 -0.32 -34.25 -3.29
C PRO A 74 0.39 -34.25 -1.91
N ARG A 75 -0.37 -33.74 -0.92
CA ARG A 75 -0.44 -34.07 0.54
C ARG A 75 0.55 -33.45 1.57
N THR A 76 -0.05 -32.56 2.39
CA THR A 76 -0.13 -32.53 3.88
C THR A 76 1.12 -32.65 4.76
N VAL A 77 1.27 -31.70 5.70
CA VAL A 77 1.15 -31.85 7.17
C VAL A 77 1.80 -30.62 7.83
N VAL A 78 1.01 -29.78 8.53
CA VAL A 78 1.32 -29.21 9.87
C VAL A 78 -0.02 -28.76 10.47
N ASP A 79 -0.62 -29.62 11.31
CA ASP A 79 -1.66 -29.25 12.26
C ASP A 79 -1.19 -29.67 13.65
N ASN A 80 -1.62 -28.91 14.66
CA ASN A 80 -1.40 -29.04 16.11
C ASN A 80 -0.28 -28.18 16.71
N ILE A 81 -0.56 -26.87 16.83
CA ILE A 81 -0.58 -26.05 18.07
C ILE A 81 -1.31 -24.76 17.68
N GLN A 82 -2.66 -24.74 17.69
CA GLN A 82 -3.41 -23.51 17.38
C GLN A 82 -4.87 -23.50 17.88
N LYS A 83 -5.25 -24.40 18.79
CA LYS A 83 -6.66 -24.57 19.19
C LYS A 83 -7.11 -23.82 20.45
N LEU A 84 -6.29 -22.90 20.98
CA LEU A 84 -6.59 -22.16 22.21
C LEU A 84 -6.26 -20.67 22.16
N ILE A 85 -5.70 -20.14 21.07
CA ILE A 85 -5.32 -18.72 20.95
C ILE A 85 -5.92 -18.19 19.64
N GLY A 86 -6.91 -17.30 19.74
CA GLY A 86 -7.47 -16.59 18.59
C GLY A 86 -6.38 -15.75 17.93
N THR A 87 -5.79 -16.27 16.85
CA THR A 87 -4.66 -15.64 16.15
C THR A 87 -5.14 -15.14 14.80
N THR A 88 -5.18 -13.81 14.62
CA THR A 88 -5.47 -13.19 13.33
C THR A 88 -4.17 -12.67 12.72
N TYR A 89 -3.88 -13.09 11.49
CA TYR A 89 -2.72 -12.61 10.74
C TYR A 89 -3.03 -11.23 10.14
N PHE A 90 -2.17 -10.24 10.44
CA PHE A 90 -2.26 -8.94 9.78
C PHE A 90 -1.66 -9.01 8.38
N VAL A 91 -2.37 -8.43 7.41
CA VAL A 91 -1.80 -8.13 6.11
C VAL A 91 -1.34 -6.68 6.13
N SER A 92 -0.08 -6.46 5.76
CA SER A 92 0.48 -5.12 5.66
C SER A 92 0.03 -4.49 4.35
N TYR A 93 -0.95 -3.59 4.41
CA TYR A 93 -1.37 -2.82 3.24
C TYR A 93 -0.62 -1.50 3.14
N SER A 94 -0.44 -1.04 1.90
CA SER A 94 0.13 0.25 1.65
C SER A 94 -0.91 1.37 1.72
N ALA A 95 -0.73 2.35 2.62
CA ALA A 95 -1.42 3.64 2.58
C ALA A 95 -0.67 4.62 1.69
N VAL A 96 -1.32 5.13 0.63
CA VAL A 96 -1.28 6.54 0.21
C VAL A 96 -2.52 6.82 -0.65
N ASN A 97 -3.41 7.67 -0.09
CA ASN A 97 -4.36 8.61 -0.69
C ASN A 97 -5.33 8.09 -1.77
N THR A 98 -6.60 8.47 -1.62
CA THR A 98 -7.66 8.48 -2.63
C THR A 98 -7.11 9.02 -3.95
N LEU A 99 -7.60 8.46 -5.06
CA LEU A 99 -7.39 9.09 -6.34
C LEU A 99 -8.42 10.22 -6.48
N PRO A 100 -7.98 11.42 -6.89
CA PRO A 100 -8.89 12.54 -7.10
C PRO A 100 -9.93 12.28 -8.22
N PRO A 101 -11.11 12.94 -8.20
CA PRO A 101 -12.22 12.73 -9.16
C PRO A 101 -11.77 12.88 -10.63
N ILE A 102 -12.21 12.02 -11.56
CA ILE A 102 -11.92 12.25 -12.99
C ILE A 102 -12.85 13.34 -13.52
N ILE A 103 -12.31 14.53 -13.82
CA ILE A 103 -13.02 15.56 -14.58
C ILE A 103 -12.96 15.14 -16.04
N PHE A 104 -14.09 15.15 -16.74
CA PHE A 104 -14.06 15.07 -18.20
C PHE A 104 -13.87 16.47 -18.74
N THR A 105 -12.82 16.70 -19.51
CA THR A 105 -12.71 17.94 -20.30
C THR A 105 -13.09 17.63 -21.74
N ILE A 106 -14.23 18.16 -22.18
CA ILE A 106 -14.73 18.00 -23.56
C ILE A 106 -14.66 19.38 -24.22
N ASN A 107 -13.88 19.51 -25.29
CA ASN A 107 -13.71 20.78 -26.03
C ASN A 107 -13.37 21.99 -25.11
N GLY A 108 -12.60 21.77 -24.03
CA GLY A 108 -12.22 22.81 -23.07
C GLY A 108 -13.21 23.09 -21.93
N ILE A 109 -14.33 22.37 -21.86
CA ILE A 109 -15.35 22.49 -20.80
C ILE A 109 -15.21 21.33 -19.81
N ASN A 110 -15.15 21.65 -18.52
CA ASN A 110 -14.98 20.67 -17.43
C ASN A 110 -16.34 20.14 -16.93
N TYR A 111 -16.48 18.83 -16.92
CA TYR A 111 -17.61 18.10 -16.34
C TYR A 111 -17.12 17.28 -15.15
N PRO A 112 -17.51 17.64 -13.91
CA PRO A 112 -17.13 16.89 -12.72
C PRO A 112 -17.88 15.55 -12.66
N VAL A 113 -17.15 14.44 -12.55
CA VAL A 113 -17.72 13.10 -12.32
C VAL A 113 -17.05 12.44 -11.12
N PRO A 114 -17.80 11.84 -10.17
CA PRO A 114 -17.21 11.15 -9.04
C PRO A 114 -16.44 9.89 -9.48
N ALA A 115 -15.12 9.86 -9.29
CA ALA A 115 -14.32 8.64 -9.44
C ALA A 115 -14.13 7.96 -8.08
N ARG A 116 -14.10 6.62 -8.07
CA ARG A 116 -13.74 5.80 -6.90
C ARG A 116 -12.60 4.86 -7.28
N GLY A 117 -11.45 4.95 -6.63
CA GLY A 117 -10.33 4.04 -6.85
C GLY A 117 -10.17 3.05 -5.70
N TYR A 118 -9.85 1.78 -5.99
CA TYR A 118 -9.34 0.83 -4.98
C TYR A 118 -8.03 0.18 -5.38
N ILE A 119 -7.25 -0.14 -4.35
CA ILE A 119 -5.82 -0.36 -4.34
C ILE A 119 -5.52 -1.87 -4.19
N LEU A 120 -5.66 -2.60 -5.28
CA LEU A 120 -4.79 -3.75 -5.56
C LEU A 120 -3.81 -3.40 -6.70
N LYS A 121 -4.22 -2.44 -7.54
CA LYS A 121 -3.48 -1.70 -8.57
C LYS A 121 -4.11 -0.29 -8.55
N ARG A 122 -3.38 0.81 -8.72
CA ARG A 122 -4.02 2.15 -8.82
C ARG A 122 -4.80 2.22 -10.14
N LEU A 123 -6.06 1.79 -10.14
CA LEU A 123 -6.90 1.81 -11.33
C LEU A 123 -7.71 3.12 -11.34
N TYR A 124 -7.61 3.85 -12.44
CA TYR A 124 -8.39 5.05 -12.68
C TYR A 124 -9.65 4.64 -13.43
N VAL A 125 -10.81 4.82 -12.80
CA VAL A 125 -12.12 4.51 -13.37
C VAL A 125 -12.90 5.80 -13.57
N GLY A 126 -13.74 5.85 -14.59
CA GLY A 126 -14.73 6.91 -14.72
C GLY A 126 -16.05 6.37 -15.20
N ASN A 127 -17.08 7.20 -15.04
CA ASN A 127 -18.45 6.79 -15.33
C ASN A 127 -18.76 6.99 -16.81
N ILE A 128 -19.48 6.03 -17.36
CA ILE A 128 -20.09 6.08 -18.67
C ILE A 128 -21.55 5.69 -18.53
N THR A 129 -22.38 6.00 -19.52
CA THR A 129 -23.73 5.44 -19.58
C THR A 129 -23.96 4.71 -20.89
N ILE A 130 -24.72 3.62 -20.83
CA ILE A 130 -25.05 2.77 -21.98
C ILE A 130 -26.56 2.58 -22.01
N GLY A 131 -27.18 2.77 -23.18
CA GLY A 131 -28.60 2.51 -23.39
C GLY A 131 -29.50 3.74 -23.45
N THR A 132 -30.78 3.48 -23.71
CA THR A 132 -31.88 4.47 -23.71
C THR A 132 -33.13 3.89 -23.01
N PRO A 133 -33.44 4.29 -21.76
CA PRO A 133 -32.72 5.25 -20.92
C PRO A 133 -31.29 4.81 -20.56
N PRO A 134 -30.38 5.76 -20.26
CA PRO A 134 -28.99 5.43 -19.96
C PRO A 134 -28.84 4.67 -18.64
N GLN A 135 -28.07 3.57 -18.67
CA GLN A 135 -27.64 2.79 -17.50
C GLN A 135 -26.18 3.13 -17.20
N GLU A 136 -25.84 3.48 -15.96
CA GLU A 136 -24.51 3.96 -15.57
C GLU A 136 -23.55 2.81 -15.21
N PHE A 137 -22.30 2.90 -15.66
CA PHE A 137 -21.23 1.93 -15.40
C PHE A 137 -19.94 2.64 -15.05
N GLN A 138 -19.14 2.05 -14.17
CA GLN A 138 -17.77 2.48 -13.89
C GLN A 138 -16.80 1.64 -14.71
N VAL A 139 -16.00 2.28 -15.57
CA VAL A 139 -15.06 1.57 -16.45
C VAL A 139 -13.63 2.08 -16.30
N ILE A 140 -12.67 1.19 -16.54
CA ILE A 140 -11.27 1.57 -16.74
C ILE A 140 -11.11 2.10 -18.16
N PHE A 141 -10.46 3.25 -18.31
CA PHE A 141 -9.99 3.73 -19.61
C PHE A 141 -8.63 3.11 -19.92
N ASP A 142 -8.62 2.13 -20.81
CA ASP A 142 -7.48 1.24 -21.02
C ASP A 142 -6.86 1.44 -22.41
N THR A 143 -5.71 2.11 -22.48
CA THR A 143 -4.95 2.23 -23.74
C THR A 143 -4.22 0.93 -24.13
N GLY A 144 -4.16 -0.07 -23.26
CA GLY A 144 -3.62 -1.40 -23.55
C GLY A 144 -4.56 -2.30 -24.36
N SER A 145 -5.86 -2.03 -24.38
CA SER A 145 -6.88 -2.81 -25.11
C SER A 145 -7.81 -1.93 -25.97
N SER A 146 -8.58 -2.55 -26.87
CA SER A 146 -9.42 -1.84 -27.85
C SER A 146 -10.92 -2.05 -27.67
N ASP A 147 -11.31 -3.05 -26.90
CA ASP A 147 -12.71 -3.45 -26.72
C ASP A 147 -13.33 -2.69 -25.55
N LEU A 148 -14.51 -2.10 -25.77
CA LEU A 148 -15.42 -1.72 -24.68
C LEU A 148 -16.21 -2.95 -24.27
N TRP A 149 -16.28 -3.26 -22.98
CA TRP A 149 -17.20 -4.25 -22.44
C TRP A 149 -17.66 -3.89 -21.03
N VAL A 150 -18.85 -4.37 -20.67
CA VAL A 150 -19.42 -4.24 -19.32
C VAL A 150 -20.04 -5.57 -18.86
N THR A 151 -20.18 -5.73 -17.55
CA THR A 151 -20.87 -6.87 -16.96
C THR A 151 -22.34 -6.86 -17.38
N SER A 152 -22.91 -8.04 -17.64
CA SER A 152 -24.28 -8.17 -18.12
C SER A 152 -25.11 -9.16 -17.30
N VAL A 153 -26.44 -9.06 -17.42
CA VAL A 153 -27.37 -10.04 -16.83
C VAL A 153 -27.23 -11.46 -17.41
N PHE A 154 -26.48 -11.64 -18.50
CA PHE A 154 -26.12 -12.96 -19.02
C PHE A 154 -24.97 -13.59 -18.24
N CYS A 155 -24.26 -12.83 -17.41
CA CYS A 155 -23.11 -13.36 -16.71
C CYS A 155 -23.52 -14.38 -15.65
N THR A 156 -22.87 -15.55 -15.71
CA THR A 156 -23.14 -16.69 -14.82
C THR A 156 -22.08 -16.88 -13.74
N SER A 157 -21.01 -16.08 -13.78
CA SER A 157 -19.89 -16.19 -12.84
C SER A 157 -20.24 -15.53 -11.51
N PRO A 158 -19.83 -16.10 -10.36
CA PRO A 158 -20.09 -15.50 -9.04
C PRO A 158 -19.61 -14.05 -8.92
N THR A 159 -18.51 -13.71 -9.60
CA THR A 159 -17.95 -12.37 -9.66
C THR A 159 -18.96 -11.31 -10.09
N CYS A 160 -19.81 -11.64 -11.06
CA CYS A 160 -20.74 -10.71 -11.69
C CYS A 160 -21.87 -10.25 -10.75
N SER A 161 -22.17 -10.99 -9.68
CA SER A 161 -23.21 -10.57 -8.71
C SER A 161 -22.79 -9.36 -7.87
N THR A 162 -21.51 -8.98 -7.93
CA THR A 162 -20.97 -7.83 -7.20
C THR A 162 -20.85 -6.56 -8.05
N HIS A 163 -21.18 -6.63 -9.34
CA HIS A 163 -21.04 -5.54 -10.32
C HIS A 163 -22.38 -5.05 -10.84
N VAL A 164 -22.40 -3.83 -11.38
CA VAL A 164 -23.57 -3.33 -12.12
C VAL A 164 -23.70 -4.13 -13.41
N MET A 165 -24.88 -4.71 -13.62
CA MET A 165 -25.17 -5.54 -14.78
C MET A 165 -26.04 -4.78 -15.79
N PHE A 166 -25.59 -4.75 -17.04
CA PHE A 166 -26.37 -4.20 -18.15
C PHE A 166 -27.64 -5.02 -18.42
N ARG A 167 -28.77 -4.32 -18.42
CA ARG A 167 -30.11 -4.87 -18.64
C ARG A 167 -30.59 -4.48 -20.04
N HIS A 168 -30.40 -5.39 -20.98
CA HIS A 168 -30.68 -5.13 -22.40
C HIS A 168 -32.17 -4.86 -22.71
N PHE A 169 -33.10 -5.47 -21.97
CA PHE A 169 -34.55 -5.20 -22.14
C PHE A 169 -34.96 -3.78 -21.72
N ASP A 170 -34.14 -3.11 -20.91
CA ASP A 170 -34.41 -1.77 -20.42
C ASP A 170 -33.87 -0.68 -21.38
N SER A 171 -33.30 -1.04 -22.53
CA SER A 171 -32.77 -0.10 -23.52
C SER A 171 -33.49 -0.22 -24.86
N SER A 172 -34.12 0.86 -25.31
CA SER A 172 -34.78 0.95 -26.61
C SER A 172 -33.82 1.04 -27.80
N THR A 173 -32.55 1.37 -27.55
CA THR A 173 -31.50 1.45 -28.57
C THR A 173 -30.60 0.21 -28.62
N PHE A 174 -30.90 -0.82 -27.83
CA PHE A 174 -30.16 -2.07 -27.82
C PHE A 174 -30.37 -2.87 -29.12
N ARG A 175 -29.28 -3.30 -29.74
CA ARG A 175 -29.30 -4.19 -30.92
C ARG A 175 -28.36 -5.38 -30.71
N PRO A 176 -28.89 -6.61 -30.55
CA PRO A 176 -28.07 -7.79 -30.32
C PRO A 176 -27.32 -8.21 -31.59
N THR A 177 -26.25 -8.97 -31.42
CA THR A 177 -25.59 -9.71 -32.52
C THR A 177 -25.39 -11.18 -32.13
N LYS A 178 -24.94 -12.00 -33.09
CA LYS A 178 -24.55 -13.40 -32.85
C LYS A 178 -23.05 -13.58 -32.61
N LYS A 179 -22.28 -12.50 -32.58
CA LYS A 179 -20.82 -12.57 -32.48
C LYS A 179 -20.40 -12.77 -31.02
N THR A 180 -19.58 -13.78 -30.77
CA THR A 180 -18.97 -14.03 -29.47
C THR A 180 -17.49 -13.69 -29.52
N PHE A 181 -16.90 -13.40 -28.37
CA PHE A 181 -15.48 -13.12 -28.24
C PHE A 181 -14.96 -13.47 -26.85
N SER A 182 -13.65 -13.53 -26.70
CA SER A 182 -12.99 -13.75 -25.42
C SER A 182 -11.75 -12.88 -25.34
N ILE A 183 -11.57 -12.21 -24.20
CA ILE A 183 -10.39 -11.41 -23.90
C ILE A 183 -9.67 -12.03 -22.71
N ASN A 184 -8.35 -12.14 -22.82
CA ASN A 184 -7.47 -12.51 -21.71
C ASN A 184 -6.68 -11.27 -21.28
N TYR A 185 -6.88 -10.86 -20.05
CA TYR A 185 -6.07 -9.84 -19.38
C TYR A 185 -5.00 -10.50 -18.51
N GLY A 186 -4.01 -9.73 -18.06
CA GLY A 186 -3.01 -10.23 -17.11
C GLY A 186 -3.61 -10.63 -15.75
N SER A 187 -4.76 -10.06 -15.37
CA SER A 187 -5.46 -10.35 -14.12
C SER A 187 -6.56 -11.39 -14.22
N GLY A 188 -7.08 -11.66 -15.41
CA GLY A 188 -8.31 -12.44 -15.55
C GLY A 188 -8.73 -12.65 -17.00
N ARG A 189 -9.86 -13.31 -17.18
CA ARG A 189 -10.42 -13.64 -18.49
C ARG A 189 -11.90 -13.30 -18.54
N MET A 190 -12.31 -12.68 -19.63
CA MET A 190 -13.71 -12.41 -19.93
C MET A 190 -14.13 -13.11 -21.24
N LYS A 191 -15.33 -13.68 -21.24
CA LYS A 191 -16.02 -14.16 -22.45
C LYS A 191 -17.34 -13.43 -22.57
N GLY A 192 -17.72 -13.05 -23.78
CA GLY A 192 -18.93 -12.28 -24.00
C GLY A 192 -19.51 -12.39 -25.39
N VAL A 193 -20.60 -11.65 -25.57
CA VAL A 193 -21.26 -11.42 -26.86
C VAL A 193 -21.11 -9.97 -27.26
N VAL A 194 -20.96 -9.70 -28.55
CA VAL A 194 -20.93 -8.35 -29.09
C VAL A 194 -22.36 -7.87 -29.32
N VAL A 195 -22.65 -6.64 -28.92
CA VAL A 195 -23.94 -5.98 -29.09
C VAL A 195 -23.70 -4.54 -29.51
N HIS A 196 -24.76 -3.83 -29.91
CA HIS A 196 -24.71 -2.39 -30.14
C HIS A 196 -25.69 -1.68 -29.23
N ASP A 197 -25.32 -0.48 -28.78
CA ASP A 197 -26.22 0.46 -28.12
C ASP A 197 -25.62 1.88 -28.17
N THR A 198 -26.33 2.87 -27.65
CA THR A 198 -25.82 4.24 -27.46
C THR A 198 -24.95 4.30 -26.21
N VAL A 199 -23.71 4.77 -26.34
CA VAL A 199 -22.77 4.97 -25.23
C VAL A 199 -22.48 6.45 -25.06
N ARG A 200 -22.50 6.95 -23.82
CA ARG A 200 -22.20 8.34 -23.48
C ARG A 200 -21.03 8.45 -22.50
N ILE A 201 -20.17 9.44 -22.74
CA ILE A 201 -19.04 9.82 -21.89
C ILE A 201 -19.18 11.32 -21.60
N GLY A 202 -19.75 11.66 -20.43
CA GLY A 202 -20.23 13.03 -20.20
C GLY A 202 -21.21 13.45 -21.30
N ASP A 203 -20.93 14.56 -21.97
CA ASP A 203 -21.74 15.08 -23.08
C ASP A 203 -21.44 14.43 -24.44
N LEU A 204 -20.39 13.61 -24.55
CA LEU A 204 -20.07 12.89 -25.79
C LEU A 204 -21.02 11.72 -25.98
N VAL A 205 -21.61 11.62 -27.17
CA VAL A 205 -22.54 10.54 -27.53
C VAL A 205 -21.96 9.76 -28.71
N SER A 206 -21.75 8.47 -28.50
CA SER A 206 -21.47 7.51 -29.58
C SER A 206 -22.72 6.67 -29.83
N THR A 207 -23.38 6.95 -30.94
CA THR A 207 -24.56 6.17 -31.39
C THR A 207 -24.12 4.87 -32.05
N ASP A 208 -24.94 3.82 -31.94
CA ASP A 208 -24.70 2.49 -32.51
C ASP A 208 -23.31 1.89 -32.18
N GLN A 209 -22.78 2.18 -30.98
CA GLN A 209 -21.46 1.73 -30.53
C GLN A 209 -21.46 0.22 -30.32
N PRO A 210 -20.63 -0.56 -31.03
CA PRO A 210 -20.42 -1.97 -30.72
C PRO A 210 -19.62 -2.13 -29.42
N PHE A 211 -20.08 -3.00 -28.52
CA PHE A 211 -19.39 -3.33 -27.27
C PHE A 211 -19.72 -4.75 -26.80
N GLY A 212 -18.98 -5.22 -25.81
CA GLY A 212 -19.13 -6.55 -25.24
C GLY A 212 -20.03 -6.61 -24.01
N LEU A 213 -20.90 -7.61 -23.96
CA LEU A 213 -21.59 -8.03 -22.74
C LEU A 213 -20.96 -9.30 -22.19
N SER A 214 -20.49 -9.25 -20.95
CA SER A 214 -19.86 -10.41 -20.32
C SER A 214 -20.87 -11.52 -20.04
N VAL A 215 -20.44 -12.77 -20.26
CA VAL A 215 -21.18 -14.01 -19.96
C VAL A 215 -20.41 -14.85 -18.93
N VAL A 216 -19.08 -14.77 -18.97
CA VAL A 216 -18.19 -15.41 -18.00
C VAL A 216 -17.07 -14.45 -17.65
N GLU A 217 -16.82 -14.26 -16.36
CA GLU A 217 -15.73 -13.46 -15.80
C GLU A 217 -14.95 -14.30 -14.79
N LEU A 218 -13.64 -14.39 -14.97
CA LEU A 218 -12.75 -15.14 -14.09
C LEU A 218 -11.57 -14.26 -13.69
N GLY A 219 -11.25 -14.21 -12.39
CA GLY A 219 -10.13 -13.42 -11.87
C GLY A 219 -10.45 -11.94 -11.66
N PHE A 220 -11.74 -11.57 -11.69
CA PHE A 220 -12.21 -10.21 -11.41
C PHE A 220 -12.91 -10.08 -10.05
N ASP A 221 -12.79 -11.07 -9.17
CA ASP A 221 -13.42 -11.11 -7.85
C ASP A 221 -12.97 -9.93 -6.95
N GLY A 222 -13.93 -9.17 -6.43
CA GLY A 222 -13.67 -8.05 -5.52
C GLY A 222 -13.07 -6.80 -6.18
N ILE A 223 -13.16 -6.68 -7.51
CA ILE A 223 -12.63 -5.52 -8.26
C ILE A 223 -13.71 -4.44 -8.43
N PRO A 224 -13.40 -3.14 -8.23
CA PRO A 224 -14.37 -2.06 -8.16
C PRO A 224 -14.66 -1.38 -9.51
N PHE A 225 -14.84 -2.15 -10.59
CA PHE A 225 -15.28 -1.61 -11.88
C PHE A 225 -16.25 -2.58 -12.54
N ASP A 226 -17.17 -2.05 -13.33
CA ASP A 226 -18.20 -2.80 -14.03
C ASP A 226 -17.80 -3.16 -15.47
N GLY A 227 -16.67 -2.63 -15.95
CA GLY A 227 -16.15 -2.94 -17.27
C GLY A 227 -14.83 -2.27 -17.62
N VAL A 228 -14.42 -2.43 -18.89
CA VAL A 228 -13.22 -1.81 -19.46
C VAL A 228 -13.60 -1.10 -20.74
N MET A 229 -13.14 0.13 -20.91
CA MET A 229 -13.21 0.90 -22.13
C MET A 229 -11.84 0.93 -22.81
N GLY A 230 -11.66 0.07 -23.80
CA GLY A 230 -10.46 0.07 -24.63
C GLY A 230 -10.33 1.36 -25.46
N LEU A 231 -9.13 1.94 -25.45
CA LEU A 231 -8.73 3.16 -26.17
C LEU A 231 -7.57 2.92 -27.15
N ASN A 232 -7.24 1.66 -27.41
CA ASN A 232 -6.27 1.28 -28.43
C ASN A 232 -6.93 1.12 -29.80
N TYR A 233 -6.11 0.99 -30.84
CA TYR A 233 -6.54 1.01 -32.23
C TYR A 233 -7.46 -0.19 -32.60
N PRO A 234 -8.32 -0.06 -33.63
CA PRO A 234 -9.27 -1.11 -34.01
C PRO A 234 -8.65 -2.47 -34.30
N LYS A 235 -7.41 -2.50 -34.78
CA LYS A 235 -6.69 -3.74 -35.13
C LYS A 235 -6.44 -4.66 -33.93
N LEU A 236 -6.41 -4.12 -32.71
CA LEU A 236 -6.19 -4.88 -31.48
C LEU A 236 -7.51 -5.33 -30.80
N SER A 237 -8.66 -5.04 -31.43
CA SER A 237 -9.98 -5.46 -30.96
C SER A 237 -10.17 -6.97 -31.13
N PHE A 238 -10.39 -7.68 -30.02
CA PHE A 238 -10.70 -9.11 -30.03
C PHE A 238 -12.13 -9.38 -30.52
N SER A 239 -13.05 -8.47 -30.23
CA SER A 239 -14.41 -8.53 -30.73
C SER A 239 -14.52 -8.08 -32.19
N GLY A 240 -13.47 -7.47 -32.76
CA GLY A 240 -13.52 -6.77 -34.05
C GLY A 240 -14.48 -5.57 -34.07
N ALA A 241 -14.95 -5.12 -32.90
CA ALA A 241 -15.71 -3.89 -32.75
C ALA A 241 -14.80 -2.67 -33.01
N ILE A 242 -15.39 -1.62 -33.60
CA ILE A 242 -14.73 -0.32 -33.71
C ILE A 242 -14.67 0.30 -32.29
N PRO A 243 -13.48 0.66 -31.77
CA PRO A 243 -13.32 1.29 -30.47
C PRO A 243 -14.09 2.61 -30.37
N ILE A 244 -14.50 2.98 -29.15
CA ILE A 244 -15.37 4.14 -28.93
C ILE A 244 -14.75 5.45 -29.39
N PHE A 245 -13.44 5.63 -29.20
CA PHE A 245 -12.74 6.83 -29.64
C PHE A 245 -12.80 7.01 -31.16
N ASP A 246 -12.63 5.92 -31.93
CA ASP A 246 -12.75 5.93 -33.39
C ASP A 246 -14.17 6.25 -33.83
N ASN A 247 -15.19 5.71 -33.15
CA ASN A 247 -16.58 6.03 -33.48
C ASN A 247 -16.94 7.48 -33.16
N LEU A 248 -16.53 8.00 -32.00
CA LEU A 248 -16.71 9.42 -31.66
C LEU A 248 -16.06 10.33 -32.70
N ARG A 249 -14.86 9.99 -33.18
CA ARG A 249 -14.19 10.70 -34.28
C ARG A 249 -14.99 10.60 -35.58
N ASN A 250 -15.40 9.41 -35.98
CA ASN A 250 -16.11 9.18 -37.25
C ASN A 250 -17.49 9.83 -37.27
N GLN A 251 -18.12 9.99 -36.10
CA GLN A 251 -19.40 10.68 -35.91
C GLN A 251 -19.24 12.21 -35.77
N GLY A 252 -18.01 12.74 -35.77
CA GLY A 252 -17.73 14.17 -35.60
C GLY A 252 -18.04 14.69 -34.18
N ALA A 253 -18.10 13.81 -33.18
CA ALA A 253 -18.44 14.16 -31.80
C ALA A 253 -17.28 14.83 -31.04
N ILE A 254 -16.04 14.67 -31.49
CA ILE A 254 -14.84 15.29 -30.92
C ILE A 254 -14.22 16.26 -31.93
N SER A 255 -13.76 17.42 -31.45
CA SER A 255 -13.20 18.47 -32.31
C SER A 255 -11.79 18.14 -32.81
N GLU A 256 -10.95 17.55 -31.97
CA GLU A 256 -9.61 17.06 -32.33
C GLU A 256 -9.51 15.55 -32.15
N PRO A 257 -8.77 14.82 -33.01
CA PRO A 257 -8.57 13.39 -32.90
C PRO A 257 -7.50 13.05 -31.84
N VAL A 258 -7.61 13.63 -30.65
CA VAL A 258 -6.72 13.39 -29.50
C VAL A 258 -7.52 13.13 -28.22
N PHE A 259 -6.92 12.36 -27.33
CA PHE A 259 -7.33 12.28 -25.93
C PHE A 259 -6.10 12.39 -25.03
N ALA A 260 -6.30 12.85 -23.80
CA ALA A 260 -5.22 13.05 -22.84
C ALA A 260 -5.63 12.66 -21.43
N PHE A 261 -4.63 12.28 -20.62
CA PHE A 261 -4.80 11.93 -19.22
C PHE A 261 -3.98 12.85 -18.32
N TYR A 262 -4.62 13.41 -17.30
CA TYR A 262 -3.96 13.99 -16.14
C TYR A 262 -4.26 13.12 -14.92
N LEU A 263 -3.23 12.55 -14.31
CA LEU A 263 -3.37 11.67 -13.16
C LEU A 263 -2.79 12.37 -11.93
N SER A 264 -3.65 12.99 -11.13
CA SER A 264 -3.21 13.77 -9.97
C SER A 264 -2.82 12.89 -8.79
N LYS A 265 -1.97 13.45 -7.94
CA LYS A 265 -1.58 12.92 -6.62
C LYS A 265 -2.35 13.59 -5.49
N ASP A 266 -3.05 14.68 -5.78
CA ASP A 266 -3.82 15.49 -4.85
C ASP A 266 -5.31 15.23 -5.05
N GLU A 267 -5.93 14.63 -4.04
CA GLU A 267 -7.34 14.26 -3.98
C GLU A 267 -8.31 15.42 -4.26
N GLN A 268 -7.90 16.66 -3.99
CA GLN A 268 -8.76 17.82 -4.21
C GLN A 268 -8.75 18.31 -5.67
N GLU A 269 -7.70 18.02 -6.44
CA GLU A 269 -7.52 18.60 -7.79
C GLU A 269 -8.25 17.85 -8.91
N GLY A 270 -8.65 16.60 -8.70
CA GLY A 270 -9.16 15.78 -9.80
C GLY A 270 -8.04 15.06 -10.58
N SER A 271 -8.28 13.83 -11.05
CA SER A 271 -7.65 13.34 -12.28
C SER A 271 -8.51 13.81 -13.47
N VAL A 272 -8.06 13.68 -14.71
CA VAL A 272 -8.84 14.13 -15.88
C VAL A 272 -8.57 13.20 -17.03
N VAL A 273 -9.64 12.82 -17.74
CA VAL A 273 -9.54 12.30 -19.11
C VAL A 273 -10.19 13.32 -20.04
N MET A 274 -9.44 13.69 -21.08
CA MET A 274 -9.82 14.74 -22.01
C MET A 274 -10.04 14.09 -23.35
N PHE A 275 -11.16 14.41 -24.01
CA PHE A 275 -11.47 13.94 -25.36
C PHE A 275 -11.70 15.15 -26.25
N GLY A 276 -11.11 15.15 -27.45
CA GLY A 276 -11.27 16.26 -28.37
C GLY A 276 -10.34 17.45 -28.11
N GLY A 277 -9.25 17.27 -27.36
CA GLY A 277 -8.27 18.32 -27.10
C GLY A 277 -7.44 18.06 -25.84
N VAL A 278 -6.53 18.99 -25.53
CA VAL A 278 -5.69 18.96 -24.32
C VAL A 278 -5.75 20.29 -23.59
N ASP A 279 -6.11 20.26 -22.32
CA ASP A 279 -6.21 21.46 -21.49
C ASP A 279 -4.85 21.85 -20.89
N HIS A 280 -4.38 23.04 -21.27
CA HIS A 280 -3.10 23.62 -20.83
C HIS A 280 -2.98 23.81 -19.32
N ARG A 281 -4.08 23.83 -18.56
CA ARG A 281 -4.04 23.95 -17.10
C ARG A 281 -3.36 22.76 -16.42
N TYR A 282 -3.35 21.60 -17.06
CA TYR A 282 -2.82 20.36 -16.48
C TYR A 282 -1.37 20.04 -16.88
N TYR A 283 -0.70 20.91 -17.63
CA TYR A 283 0.72 20.77 -17.96
C TYR A 283 1.45 22.12 -17.99
N LYS A 284 2.79 22.07 -17.98
CA LYS A 284 3.64 23.27 -18.04
C LYS A 284 4.61 23.17 -19.21
N GLY A 285 4.83 24.29 -19.89
CA GLY A 285 5.65 24.34 -21.09
C GLY A 285 4.94 23.68 -22.27
N GLU A 286 5.72 23.14 -23.20
CA GLU A 286 5.23 22.56 -24.45
C GLU A 286 5.13 21.02 -24.39
N LEU A 287 4.22 20.45 -25.18
CA LEU A 287 4.09 19.01 -25.34
C LEU A 287 5.20 18.45 -26.24
N ASN A 288 5.88 17.42 -25.76
CA ASN A 288 6.89 16.69 -26.53
C ASN A 288 6.25 15.51 -27.27
N TRP A 289 6.01 15.67 -28.57
CA TRP A 289 5.44 14.61 -29.41
C TRP A 289 6.49 13.54 -29.77
N ILE A 290 6.13 12.29 -29.49
CA ILE A 290 6.96 11.09 -29.74
C ILE A 290 6.26 10.25 -30.81
N PRO A 291 6.93 9.92 -31.93
CA PRO A 291 6.32 9.10 -32.97
C PRO A 291 6.10 7.66 -32.46
N LEU A 292 4.99 7.07 -32.88
CA LEU A 292 4.73 5.65 -32.67
C LEU A 292 5.70 4.81 -33.51
N ILE A 293 6.12 3.66 -32.99
CA ILE A 293 6.95 2.70 -33.73
C ILE A 293 6.19 2.19 -34.97
N GLN A 294 4.90 1.94 -34.80
CA GLN A 294 4.00 1.52 -35.86
C GLN A 294 2.60 2.07 -35.58
N ALA A 295 1.95 2.61 -36.61
CA ALA A 295 0.54 2.99 -36.51
C ALA A 295 -0.32 1.75 -36.17
N GLY A 296 -1.21 1.86 -35.18
CA GLY A 296 -2.06 0.76 -34.73
C GLY A 296 -1.78 0.21 -33.33
N ASP A 297 -0.84 0.80 -32.58
CA ASP A 297 -0.49 0.41 -31.20
C ASP A 297 0.15 1.62 -30.49
N TRP A 298 -0.19 1.89 -29.23
CA TRP A 298 0.38 2.96 -28.39
C TRP A 298 1.80 2.65 -27.90
N SER A 299 2.67 2.36 -28.86
CA SER A 299 4.02 1.87 -28.65
C SER A 299 5.06 2.85 -29.17
N VAL A 300 5.99 3.24 -28.30
CA VAL A 300 7.05 4.21 -28.58
C VAL A 300 8.43 3.60 -28.44
N HIS A 301 9.39 4.19 -29.15
CA HIS A 301 10.80 3.84 -28.98
C HIS A 301 11.36 4.52 -27.72
N MET A 302 11.84 3.71 -26.78
CA MET A 302 12.52 4.19 -25.57
C MET A 302 14.01 3.95 -25.70
N ASP A 303 14.81 5.01 -25.67
CA ASP A 303 16.24 4.98 -25.99
C ASP A 303 17.05 4.25 -24.93
N SER A 304 16.73 4.49 -23.65
CA SER A 304 17.37 3.80 -22.53
C SER A 304 16.60 3.97 -21.21
N ILE A 305 16.86 3.06 -20.27
CA ILE A 305 16.47 3.22 -18.87
C ILE A 305 17.76 3.37 -18.07
N SER A 306 17.88 4.45 -17.32
CA SER A 306 19.06 4.75 -16.53
C SER A 306 18.74 5.01 -15.07
N MET A 307 19.71 4.74 -14.20
CA MET A 307 19.63 5.01 -12.77
C MET A 307 21.03 5.30 -12.25
N LYS A 308 21.18 6.35 -11.43
CA LYS A 308 22.50 6.87 -11.01
C LYS A 308 23.45 7.14 -12.18
N ARG A 309 22.93 7.73 -13.27
CA ARG A 309 23.67 8.06 -14.50
C ARG A 309 24.31 6.86 -15.21
N LYS A 310 23.83 5.64 -14.93
CA LYS A 310 24.21 4.42 -15.64
C LYS A 310 23.01 3.88 -16.38
N VAL A 311 23.18 3.47 -17.63
CA VAL A 311 22.14 2.71 -18.35
C VAL A 311 22.03 1.34 -17.71
N ILE A 312 20.85 0.99 -17.22
CA ILE A 312 20.57 -0.25 -16.49
C ILE A 312 19.68 -1.21 -17.29
N ALA A 313 18.98 -0.70 -18.29
CA ALA A 313 18.15 -1.45 -19.22
C ALA A 313 17.96 -0.68 -20.53
N CYS A 314 17.52 -1.38 -21.57
CA CYS A 314 17.32 -0.84 -22.92
C CYS A 314 18.56 -0.13 -23.50
N SER A 315 19.77 -0.66 -23.27
CA SER A 315 20.97 -0.15 -23.93
C SER A 315 20.90 -0.43 -25.43
N GLY A 316 20.63 0.59 -26.23
CA GLY A 316 20.40 0.46 -27.68
C GLY A 316 18.93 0.56 -28.11
N GLY A 317 18.04 0.99 -27.22
CA GLY A 317 16.63 1.15 -27.52
C GLY A 317 15.78 -0.07 -27.16
N CYS A 318 14.50 0.17 -26.85
CA CYS A 318 13.49 -0.86 -26.68
C CYS A 318 12.09 -0.32 -27.00
N LYS A 319 11.17 -1.25 -27.30
CA LYS A 319 9.73 -0.93 -27.41
C LYS A 319 9.14 -0.73 -26.01
N ALA A 320 8.41 0.36 -25.81
CA ALA A 320 7.62 0.62 -24.60
C ALA A 320 6.17 0.90 -24.99
N VAL A 321 5.22 0.30 -24.27
CA VAL A 321 3.78 0.57 -24.41
C VAL A 321 3.39 1.57 -23.33
N VAL A 322 2.63 2.60 -23.70
CA VAL A 322 2.06 3.57 -22.75
C VAL A 322 0.63 3.15 -22.44
N ASP A 323 0.46 2.57 -21.25
CA ASP A 323 -0.75 1.83 -20.88
C ASP A 323 -1.41 2.43 -19.62
N THR A 324 -2.63 2.96 -19.77
CA THR A 324 -3.46 3.48 -18.67
C THR A 324 -4.26 2.40 -17.94
N GLY A 325 -4.38 1.19 -18.51
CA GLY A 325 -5.05 0.04 -17.91
C GLY A 325 -4.22 -0.63 -16.81
N THR A 326 -2.91 -0.36 -16.75
CA THR A 326 -2.03 -0.83 -15.67
C THR A 326 -1.43 0.32 -14.85
N SER A 327 -1.26 0.07 -13.56
CA SER A 327 -0.64 1.02 -12.62
C SER A 327 0.83 0.73 -12.32
N LEU A 328 1.30 -0.43 -12.80
CA LEU A 328 2.64 -0.96 -12.58
C LEU A 328 3.50 -0.69 -13.81
N ILE A 329 4.79 -0.43 -13.60
CA ILE A 329 5.76 -0.39 -14.70
C ILE A 329 6.21 -1.83 -14.94
N GLU A 330 5.75 -2.44 -16.01
CA GLU A 330 6.08 -3.83 -16.30
C GLU A 330 7.30 -3.92 -17.24
N GLY A 331 8.05 -5.01 -17.10
CA GLY A 331 9.19 -5.22 -17.98
C GLY A 331 9.73 -6.65 -17.96
N PRO A 332 10.68 -6.94 -18.87
CA PRO A 332 11.30 -8.25 -18.93
C PRO A 332 11.93 -8.64 -17.59
N ARG A 333 11.63 -9.85 -17.11
CA ARG A 333 12.05 -10.36 -15.79
C ARG A 333 13.52 -10.11 -15.47
N ARG A 334 14.42 -10.34 -16.44
CA ARG A 334 15.86 -10.11 -16.25
C ARG A 334 16.18 -8.65 -15.94
N LEU A 335 15.57 -7.71 -16.66
CA LEU A 335 15.79 -6.27 -16.51
C LEU A 335 15.18 -5.76 -15.21
N VAL A 336 13.95 -6.19 -14.92
CA VAL A 336 13.28 -5.90 -13.64
C VAL A 336 14.14 -6.39 -12.48
N ASN A 337 14.58 -7.66 -12.50
CA ASN A 337 15.43 -8.21 -11.43
C ASN A 337 16.76 -7.44 -11.25
N ASN A 338 17.33 -6.89 -12.33
CA ASN A 338 18.51 -6.04 -12.22
C ASN A 338 18.20 -4.72 -11.52
N ILE A 339 17.07 -4.09 -11.86
CA ILE A 339 16.56 -2.89 -11.16
C ILE A 339 16.33 -3.21 -9.67
N GLN A 340 15.67 -4.34 -9.37
CA GLN A 340 15.42 -4.82 -8.00
C GLN A 340 16.71 -4.96 -7.19
N LYS A 341 17.74 -5.60 -7.79
CA LYS A 341 19.08 -5.72 -7.17
C LYS A 341 19.72 -4.36 -6.93
N LEU A 342 19.62 -3.43 -7.88
CA LEU A 342 20.21 -2.10 -7.76
C LEU A 342 19.56 -1.25 -6.66
N ILE A 343 18.25 -1.41 -6.44
CA ILE A 343 17.53 -0.75 -5.33
C ILE A 343 17.58 -1.55 -4.03
N ARG A 344 18.31 -2.69 -4.01
CA ARG A 344 18.42 -3.60 -2.87
C ARG A 344 17.06 -4.08 -2.35
N ALA A 345 16.13 -4.30 -3.25
CA ALA A 345 14.85 -4.89 -2.92
C ALA A 345 15.03 -6.37 -2.57
N MET A 346 14.34 -6.82 -1.53
CA MET A 346 14.33 -8.20 -1.09
C MET A 346 13.05 -8.88 -1.58
N PRO A 347 13.14 -10.00 -2.32
CA PRO A 347 11.98 -10.74 -2.77
C PRO A 347 11.31 -11.45 -1.61
N ARG A 348 9.97 -11.44 -1.58
CA ARG A 348 9.14 -12.23 -0.65
C ARG A 348 7.86 -12.65 -1.37
N GLY A 349 7.70 -13.95 -1.60
CA GLY A 349 6.64 -14.45 -2.48
C GLY A 349 6.80 -13.91 -3.91
N SER A 350 5.71 -13.44 -4.49
CA SER A 350 5.67 -12.78 -5.82
C SER A 350 6.10 -11.31 -5.81
N GLU A 351 6.41 -10.75 -4.64
CA GLU A 351 6.62 -9.32 -4.44
C GLU A 351 8.05 -8.97 -4.03
N TYR A 352 8.38 -7.68 -4.12
CA TYR A 352 9.68 -7.13 -3.73
C TYR A 352 9.49 -6.07 -2.66
N TYR A 353 10.46 -5.96 -1.75
CA TYR A 353 10.36 -5.05 -0.61
C TYR A 353 11.67 -4.28 -0.42
N VAL A 354 11.60 -2.97 -0.28
CA VAL A 354 12.75 -2.09 0.00
C VAL A 354 12.53 -1.37 1.31
N SER A 355 13.54 -1.03 2.10
CA SER A 355 13.29 -0.28 3.34
C SER A 355 12.46 0.99 3.15
N CYS A 356 11.48 1.25 4.04
CA CYS A 356 10.77 2.53 4.05
C CYS A 356 11.73 3.72 4.21
N SER A 357 12.86 3.49 4.88
CA SER A 357 13.96 4.45 4.98
C SER A 357 14.75 4.60 3.67
N ALA A 358 14.76 3.58 2.81
CA ALA A 358 15.50 3.56 1.55
C ALA A 358 14.79 4.32 0.43
N VAL A 359 13.45 4.35 0.40
CA VAL A 359 12.60 5.02 -0.63
C VAL A 359 13.14 6.40 -1.01
N ASN A 360 13.68 7.07 -0.02
CA ASN A 360 14.07 8.46 -0.04
C ASN A 360 15.50 8.70 -0.48
N THR A 361 16.29 7.63 -0.48
CA THR A 361 17.66 7.58 -0.99
C THR A 361 17.77 6.77 -2.28
N LEU A 362 16.67 6.14 -2.71
CA LEU A 362 16.65 5.42 -3.96
C LEU A 362 16.72 6.44 -5.11
N PRO A 363 17.61 6.23 -6.08
CA PRO A 363 17.75 7.10 -7.24
C PRO A 363 16.47 7.09 -8.09
N PRO A 364 16.12 8.19 -8.77
CA PRO A 364 15.05 8.12 -9.77
C PRO A 364 15.40 7.09 -10.86
N ILE A 365 14.40 6.40 -11.36
CA ILE A 365 14.51 5.64 -12.61
C ILE A 365 14.25 6.65 -13.72
N ILE A 366 15.20 6.81 -14.64
CA ILE A 366 15.12 7.78 -15.73
C ILE A 366 14.86 7.03 -17.02
N PHE A 367 13.70 7.29 -17.62
CA PHE A 367 13.37 6.79 -18.95
C PHE A 367 13.80 7.86 -19.96
N THR A 368 14.66 7.50 -20.91
CA THR A 368 15.09 8.41 -21.98
C THR A 368 14.30 8.07 -23.23
N ILE A 369 13.57 9.04 -23.77
CA ILE A 369 12.74 8.87 -24.96
C ILE A 369 12.97 10.06 -25.88
N LYS A 370 13.40 9.81 -27.13
CA LYS A 370 13.77 10.84 -28.11
C LYS A 370 14.83 11.81 -27.56
N GLY A 371 15.80 11.29 -26.80
CA GLY A 371 16.85 12.06 -26.12
C GLY A 371 16.38 12.88 -24.91
N ILE A 372 15.08 12.87 -24.58
CA ILE A 372 14.51 13.60 -23.44
C ILE A 372 14.44 12.68 -22.24
N ASN A 373 14.88 13.19 -21.08
CA ASN A 373 14.88 12.45 -19.82
C ASN A 373 13.57 12.64 -19.06
N TYR A 374 12.88 11.54 -18.77
CA TYR A 374 11.68 11.47 -17.93
C TYR A 374 12.02 10.79 -16.60
N PRO A 375 12.40 11.56 -15.55
CA PRO A 375 12.76 11.00 -14.25
C PRO A 375 11.52 10.61 -13.44
N VAL A 376 11.43 9.33 -13.06
CA VAL A 376 10.42 8.82 -12.13
C VAL A 376 11.05 8.69 -10.73
N PRO A 377 10.64 9.51 -9.76
CA PRO A 377 11.23 9.49 -8.42
C PRO A 377 10.81 8.24 -7.65
N ALA A 378 11.61 7.85 -6.66
CA ALA A 378 11.35 6.65 -5.86
C ALA A 378 10.03 6.65 -5.10
N GLN A 379 9.52 7.81 -4.72
CA GLN A 379 8.20 7.92 -4.09
C GLN A 379 7.06 7.65 -5.06
N ALA A 380 7.31 7.80 -6.36
CA ALA A 380 6.36 7.33 -7.35
C ALA A 380 6.43 5.80 -7.42
N TYR A 381 7.61 5.18 -7.42
CA TYR A 381 7.68 3.73 -7.61
C TYR A 381 7.63 2.87 -6.31
N ILE A 382 7.66 3.42 -5.08
CA ILE A 382 7.52 2.68 -3.80
C ILE A 382 6.25 3.07 -3.00
N LEU A 383 5.59 2.11 -2.31
CA LEU A 383 4.38 2.29 -1.48
C LEU A 383 4.68 2.17 0.05
N LYS A 384 3.96 2.88 0.96
CA LYS A 384 4.20 2.94 2.44
C LYS A 384 3.17 2.17 3.29
N MET A 385 3.52 1.62 4.46
CA MET A 385 2.70 0.64 5.21
C MET A 385 1.87 1.20 6.40
N VAL A 386 0.68 0.63 6.62
CA VAL A 386 -0.18 0.73 7.84
C VAL A 386 -0.52 -0.70 8.30
N TYR A 387 -0.71 -0.92 9.62
CA TYR A 387 -1.11 -2.23 10.15
C TYR A 387 -2.64 -2.33 10.22
N VAL A 388 -3.21 -3.22 9.41
CA VAL A 388 -4.66 -3.43 9.33
C VAL A 388 -4.96 -4.92 9.41
N GLY A 389 -6.05 -5.29 10.05
CA GLY A 389 -6.53 -6.66 10.17
C GLY A 389 -7.96 -6.80 9.71
N LYS A 390 -8.34 -8.02 9.38
CA LYS A 390 -9.69 -8.34 8.93
C LYS A 390 -10.58 -8.68 10.11
N ILE A 391 -11.80 -8.17 10.07
CA ILE A 391 -12.91 -8.57 10.93
C ILE A 391 -14.13 -8.86 10.06
N THR A 392 -15.14 -9.52 10.63
CA THR A 392 -16.45 -9.61 9.98
C THR A 392 -17.55 -9.14 10.92
N ILE A 393 -18.61 -8.56 10.36
CA ILE A 393 -19.77 -8.07 11.11
C ILE A 393 -21.03 -8.61 10.42
N GLY A 394 -21.95 -9.18 11.19
CA GLY A 394 -23.25 -9.63 10.67
C GLY A 394 -23.43 -11.14 10.53
N THR A 395 -24.67 -11.50 10.18
CA THR A 395 -25.08 -12.88 9.82
C THR A 395 -25.96 -12.86 8.56
N PRO A 396 -25.45 -13.26 7.37
CA PRO A 396 -24.08 -13.70 7.09
C PRO A 396 -23.01 -12.62 7.34
N PRO A 397 -21.74 -13.03 7.58
CA PRO A 397 -20.67 -12.09 7.90
C PRO A 397 -20.28 -11.20 6.70
N GLN A 398 -20.18 -9.89 6.93
CA GLN A 398 -19.62 -8.90 6.00
C GLN A 398 -18.20 -8.55 6.44
N GLU A 399 -17.21 -8.69 5.55
CA GLU A 399 -15.78 -8.48 5.89
C GLU A 399 -15.38 -6.99 5.83
N PHE A 400 -14.59 -6.55 6.81
CA PHE A 400 -14.00 -5.22 6.88
C PHE A 400 -12.52 -5.28 7.25
N GLN A 401 -11.74 -4.34 6.73
CA GLN A 401 -10.36 -4.10 7.14
C GLN A 401 -10.32 -2.96 8.15
N VAL A 402 -9.72 -3.21 9.31
CA VAL A 402 -9.70 -2.22 10.41
C VAL A 402 -8.30 -2.05 10.98
N VAL A 403 -8.02 -0.82 11.45
CA VAL A 403 -6.88 -0.57 12.34
C VAL A 403 -7.25 -1.04 13.75
N PHE A 404 -6.37 -1.82 14.37
CA PHE A 404 -6.53 -2.23 15.76
C PHE A 404 -5.82 -1.19 16.62
N ASP A 405 -6.61 -0.37 17.30
CA ASP A 405 -6.16 0.90 17.89
C ASP A 405 -6.29 0.87 19.42
N THR A 406 -5.16 0.82 20.13
CA THR A 406 -5.15 0.91 21.60
C THR A 406 -5.33 2.34 22.12
N GLY A 407 -5.31 3.36 21.26
CA GLY A 407 -5.59 4.75 21.61
C GLY A 407 -7.08 5.09 21.66
N SER A 408 -7.97 4.27 21.09
CA SER A 408 -9.42 4.48 21.07
C SER A 408 -10.21 3.25 21.54
N SER A 409 -11.52 3.41 21.81
CA SER A 409 -12.37 2.36 22.41
C SER A 409 -13.47 1.86 21.48
N GLU A 410 -13.83 2.65 20.47
CA GLU A 410 -14.92 2.37 19.56
C GLU A 410 -14.50 1.45 18.42
N LEU A 411 -15.33 0.43 18.16
CA LEU A 411 -15.40 -0.19 16.84
C LEU A 411 -16.35 0.65 15.98
N TRP A 412 -15.90 1.10 14.81
CA TRP A 412 -16.77 1.70 13.81
C TRP A 412 -16.41 1.24 12.40
N VAL A 413 -17.44 1.14 11.55
CA VAL A 413 -17.29 0.86 10.11
C VAL A 413 -18.22 1.78 9.30
N PRO A 414 -17.95 1.95 8.00
CA PRO A 414 -18.81 2.73 7.13
C PRO A 414 -20.17 2.08 6.98
N SER A 415 -21.22 2.90 6.87
CA SER A 415 -22.58 2.38 6.63
C SER A 415 -23.11 2.78 5.26
N VAL A 416 -24.11 2.05 4.77
CA VAL A 416 -24.85 2.45 3.56
C VAL A 416 -25.56 3.80 3.69
N PHE A 417 -25.75 4.30 4.91
CA PHE A 417 -26.34 5.62 5.19
C PHE A 417 -25.34 6.77 5.03
N CYS A 418 -24.04 6.48 4.88
CA CYS A 418 -23.02 7.51 4.74
C CYS A 418 -22.92 8.02 3.30
N PRO A 419 -23.19 9.32 3.03
CA PRO A 419 -23.04 9.91 1.72
C PRO A 419 -21.66 10.53 1.49
N SER A 420 -20.79 10.58 2.52
CA SER A 420 -19.44 11.16 2.40
C SER A 420 -18.61 10.46 1.31
N SER A 421 -17.77 11.24 0.63
CA SER A 421 -16.77 10.77 -0.32
C SER A 421 -15.90 9.64 0.25
N ALA A 422 -15.52 9.75 1.51
CA ALA A 422 -14.72 8.74 2.21
C ALA A 422 -15.43 7.37 2.28
N CYS A 423 -16.69 7.33 2.71
CA CYS A 423 -17.47 6.08 2.79
C CYS A 423 -17.68 5.42 1.42
N SER A 424 -17.69 6.25 0.37
CA SER A 424 -17.88 5.85 -1.01
C SER A 424 -16.76 4.92 -1.51
N THR A 425 -15.53 5.10 -0.99
CA THR A 425 -14.33 4.33 -1.32
C THR A 425 -14.01 3.24 -0.29
N HIS A 426 -14.97 2.85 0.56
CA HIS A 426 -14.79 1.77 1.55
C HIS A 426 -15.95 0.77 1.48
N ILE A 427 -15.73 -0.41 2.08
CA ILE A 427 -16.81 -1.36 2.31
C ILE A 427 -17.81 -0.71 3.27
N ARG A 428 -19.09 -0.74 2.89
CA ARG A 428 -20.19 -0.19 3.68
C ARG A 428 -21.06 -1.31 4.21
N PHE A 429 -21.31 -1.29 5.52
CA PHE A 429 -22.17 -2.24 6.19
C PHE A 429 -23.61 -2.16 5.70
N ARG A 430 -24.12 -3.29 5.24
CA ARG A 430 -25.47 -3.50 4.73
C ARG A 430 -26.33 -4.14 5.82
N HIS A 431 -26.99 -3.29 6.59
CA HIS A 431 -27.80 -3.70 7.73
C HIS A 431 -28.94 -4.67 7.39
N LEU A 432 -29.58 -4.54 6.22
CA LEU A 432 -30.66 -5.44 5.77
C LEU A 432 -30.16 -6.85 5.40
N GLU A 433 -28.85 -7.01 5.18
CA GLU A 433 -28.24 -8.31 4.85
C GLU A 433 -27.83 -9.10 6.10
N SER A 434 -28.01 -8.54 7.31
CA SER A 434 -27.65 -9.22 8.56
C SER A 434 -28.90 -9.55 9.39
N SER A 435 -29.12 -10.84 9.64
CA SER A 435 -30.23 -11.32 10.49
C SER A 435 -30.01 -11.05 11.99
N THR A 436 -28.78 -10.73 12.39
CA THR A 436 -28.41 -10.43 13.79
C THR A 436 -28.25 -8.93 14.06
N PHE A 437 -28.51 -8.07 13.06
CA PHE A 437 -28.41 -6.63 13.19
C PHE A 437 -29.52 -6.06 14.09
N ARG A 438 -29.14 -5.19 15.03
CA ARG A 438 -30.06 -4.48 15.92
C ARG A 438 -29.68 -3.00 15.99
N PRO A 439 -30.45 -2.09 15.36
CA PRO A 439 -30.15 -0.67 15.38
C PRO A 439 -30.41 -0.04 16.75
N THR A 440 -29.80 1.11 17.02
CA THR A 440 -30.13 1.96 18.17
C THR A 440 -30.32 3.41 17.74
N GLN A 441 -30.94 4.22 18.59
CA GLN A 441 -31.07 5.67 18.39
C GLN A 441 -29.88 6.46 18.94
N LYS A 442 -28.86 5.78 19.50
CA LYS A 442 -27.73 6.45 20.12
C LYS A 442 -26.75 6.91 19.06
N THR A 443 -26.52 8.21 18.97
CA THR A 443 -25.54 8.78 18.05
C THR A 443 -24.12 8.65 18.61
N PHE A 444 -23.13 8.71 17.73
CA PHE A 444 -21.72 8.82 18.10
C PHE A 444 -21.04 9.89 17.24
N SER A 445 -19.98 10.48 17.78
CA SER A 445 -19.10 11.41 17.09
C SER A 445 -17.72 11.27 17.69
N ILE A 446 -16.74 10.92 16.86
CA ILE A 446 -15.35 10.72 17.30
C ILE A 446 -14.40 11.52 16.40
N THR A 447 -13.39 12.11 17.03
CA THR A 447 -12.35 12.89 16.35
C THR A 447 -10.99 12.32 16.70
N TYR A 448 -10.28 11.87 15.68
CA TYR A 448 -8.91 11.39 15.75
C TYR A 448 -7.95 12.51 15.30
N GLY A 449 -6.64 12.30 15.50
CA GLY A 449 -5.63 13.20 14.96
C GLY A 449 -5.58 13.23 13.42
N SER A 450 -6.07 12.17 12.76
CA SER A 450 -6.09 12.00 11.30
C SER A 450 -7.38 12.47 10.63
N GLY A 451 -8.52 12.36 11.32
CA GLY A 451 -9.84 12.62 10.75
C GLY A 451 -10.95 12.50 11.79
N SER A 452 -12.20 12.60 11.37
CA SER A 452 -13.35 12.49 12.28
C SER A 452 -14.51 11.78 11.62
N THR A 453 -15.33 11.11 12.41
CA THR A 453 -16.53 10.42 11.92
C THR A 453 -17.71 10.60 12.87
N LYS A 454 -18.91 10.59 12.31
CA LYS A 454 -20.19 10.71 13.03
C LYS A 454 -21.15 9.66 12.51
N GLY A 455 -22.08 9.21 13.34
CA GLY A 455 -23.16 8.31 12.94
C GLY A 455 -23.95 7.81 14.13
N PHE A 456 -24.33 6.53 14.13
CA PHE A 456 -25.12 5.93 15.20
C PHE A 456 -24.60 4.55 15.60
N LEU A 457 -24.89 4.13 16.83
CA LEU A 457 -24.56 2.80 17.33
C LEU A 457 -25.58 1.75 16.86
N ALA A 458 -25.09 0.56 16.63
CA ALA A 458 -25.87 -0.65 16.44
C ALA A 458 -25.22 -1.82 17.18
N TYR A 459 -25.93 -2.93 17.28
CA TYR A 459 -25.41 -4.20 17.75
C TYR A 459 -25.46 -5.22 16.62
N ASP A 460 -24.42 -6.04 16.52
CA ASP A 460 -24.40 -7.22 15.65
C ASP A 460 -23.34 -8.23 16.14
N THR A 461 -23.25 -9.39 15.50
CA THR A 461 -22.19 -10.36 15.73
C THR A 461 -20.92 -9.91 15.02
N VAL A 462 -19.82 -9.73 15.76
CA VAL A 462 -18.51 -9.39 15.22
C VAL A 462 -17.56 -10.57 15.39
N ARG A 463 -16.78 -10.89 14.35
CA ARG A 463 -15.73 -11.93 14.41
C ARG A 463 -14.36 -11.34 14.15
N VAL A 464 -13.40 -11.74 14.98
CA VAL A 464 -11.98 -11.42 14.85
C VAL A 464 -11.20 -12.73 14.78
N GLY A 465 -10.80 -13.13 13.57
CA GLY A 465 -10.35 -14.50 13.34
C GLY A 465 -11.46 -15.50 13.71
N ASP A 466 -11.12 -16.49 14.53
CA ASP A 466 -12.08 -17.50 15.01
C ASP A 466 -12.89 -17.03 16.24
N LEU A 467 -12.56 -15.87 16.81
CA LEU A 467 -13.26 -15.34 17.99
C LEU A 467 -14.56 -14.68 17.58
N VAL A 468 -15.63 -15.01 18.30
CA VAL A 468 -16.98 -14.49 18.05
C VAL A 468 -17.41 -13.65 19.25
N SER A 469 -17.80 -12.41 18.97
CA SER A 469 -18.45 -11.52 19.93
C SER A 469 -19.88 -11.28 19.47
N THR A 470 -20.86 -11.88 20.16
CA THR A 470 -22.28 -11.64 19.90
C THR A 470 -22.74 -10.34 20.53
N ASP A 471 -23.80 -9.72 19.99
CA ASP A 471 -24.33 -8.45 20.50
C ASP A 471 -23.22 -7.40 20.76
N GLN A 472 -22.24 -7.30 19.86
CA GLN A 472 -21.17 -6.33 19.98
C GLN A 472 -21.69 -4.96 19.56
N PRO A 473 -21.66 -3.94 20.45
CA PRO A 473 -21.95 -2.58 20.03
C PRO A 473 -20.85 -2.08 19.09
N PHE A 474 -21.25 -1.49 17.97
CA PHE A 474 -20.35 -0.85 17.01
C PHE A 474 -21.03 0.35 16.37
N ALA A 475 -20.24 1.26 15.84
CA ALA A 475 -20.70 2.49 15.25
C ALA A 475 -20.79 2.37 13.73
N LEU A 476 -21.92 2.81 13.18
CA LEU A 476 -22.17 2.92 11.75
C LEU A 476 -22.00 4.38 11.34
N SER A 477 -20.97 4.67 10.54
CA SER A 477 -20.72 6.04 10.10
C SER A 477 -21.83 6.54 9.18
N MET A 478 -22.18 7.81 9.32
CA MET A 478 -23.04 8.59 8.44
C MET A 478 -22.30 9.78 7.84
N ALA A 479 -21.19 10.19 8.43
CA ALA A 479 -20.31 11.21 7.88
C ALA A 479 -18.87 10.94 8.28
N GLU A 480 -17.97 10.95 7.31
CA GLU A 480 -16.53 10.78 7.50
C GLU A 480 -15.78 11.95 6.87
N TYR A 481 -14.77 12.46 7.59
CA TYR A 481 -13.96 13.60 7.18
C TYR A 481 -12.47 13.25 7.28
N ARG A 482 -11.71 13.48 6.20
CA ARG A 482 -10.26 13.19 6.09
C ARG A 482 -9.92 11.69 6.15
N PHE A 483 -10.90 10.86 5.82
CA PHE A 483 -10.76 9.40 5.72
C PHE A 483 -10.86 8.91 4.27
N GLU A 484 -10.90 9.82 3.30
CA GLU A 484 -10.86 9.49 1.89
C GLU A 484 -9.59 8.67 1.58
N GLY A 485 -9.79 7.49 0.96
CA GLY A 485 -8.73 6.65 0.38
C GLY A 485 -7.63 6.16 1.32
N ILE A 486 -7.96 6.05 2.61
CA ILE A 486 -7.16 5.31 3.58
C ILE A 486 -7.27 3.79 3.29
N PRO A 487 -6.28 2.95 3.65
CA PRO A 487 -6.28 1.53 3.27
C PRO A 487 -7.07 0.63 4.23
N PHE A 488 -8.00 1.19 4.99
CA PHE A 488 -8.82 0.47 5.97
C PHE A 488 -10.23 1.06 5.97
N ASP A 489 -11.23 0.20 6.14
CA ASP A 489 -12.63 0.60 6.16
C ASP A 489 -12.98 1.31 7.47
N GLY A 490 -12.43 0.84 8.60
CA GLY A 490 -12.79 1.34 9.92
C GLY A 490 -11.70 1.21 10.97
N ILE A 491 -12.06 1.49 12.23
CA ILE A 491 -11.15 1.35 13.37
C ILE A 491 -11.82 0.46 14.40
N LEU A 492 -11.04 -0.47 14.95
CA LEU A 492 -11.40 -1.33 16.07
C LEU A 492 -10.60 -0.85 17.29
N GLY A 493 -11.27 -0.10 18.15
CA GLY A 493 -10.72 0.37 19.42
C GLY A 493 -10.50 -0.77 20.41
N LEU A 494 -9.36 -0.73 21.11
CA LEU A 494 -8.92 -1.69 22.11
C LEU A 494 -8.63 -1.06 23.48
N ASN A 495 -8.96 0.22 23.66
CA ASN A 495 -8.88 0.89 24.94
C ASN A 495 -10.15 0.63 25.79
N TYR A 496 -10.13 1.05 27.05
CA TYR A 496 -11.13 0.69 28.05
C TYR A 496 -12.50 1.37 27.82
N PRO A 497 -13.61 0.75 28.29
CA PRO A 497 -14.97 1.28 28.11
C PRO A 497 -15.18 2.72 28.58
N ARG A 498 -14.46 3.17 29.61
CA ARG A 498 -14.57 4.54 30.16
C ARG A 498 -14.19 5.61 29.14
N LEU A 499 -13.34 5.28 28.17
CA LEU A 499 -12.90 6.18 27.10
C LEU A 499 -13.80 6.08 25.85
N SER A 500 -14.84 5.26 25.90
CA SER A 500 -15.88 5.22 24.88
C SER A 500 -16.77 6.45 25.00
N PHE A 501 -16.70 7.36 24.03
CA PHE A 501 -17.55 8.54 23.90
C PHE A 501 -19.04 8.20 23.91
N SER A 502 -19.36 7.01 23.41
CA SER A 502 -20.72 6.50 23.34
C SER A 502 -21.08 5.56 24.49
N GLY A 503 -20.17 5.29 25.43
CA GLY A 503 -20.36 4.27 26.49
C GLY A 503 -20.55 2.84 25.96
N ALA A 504 -20.27 2.60 24.67
CA ALA A 504 -20.26 1.27 24.07
C ALA A 504 -19.14 0.42 24.67
N ILE A 505 -19.43 -0.85 24.97
CA ILE A 505 -18.47 -1.81 25.48
C ILE A 505 -17.50 -2.21 24.34
N PRO A 506 -16.18 -1.96 24.46
CA PRO A 506 -15.20 -2.34 23.45
C PRO A 506 -15.15 -3.86 23.23
N ILE A 507 -14.74 -4.28 22.04
CA ILE A 507 -14.81 -5.69 21.64
C ILE A 507 -13.99 -6.61 22.53
N PHE A 508 -12.82 -6.17 23.00
CA PHE A 508 -12.00 -6.96 23.92
C PHE A 508 -12.74 -7.26 25.24
N ASN A 509 -13.44 -6.26 25.79
CA ASN A 509 -14.25 -6.44 27.00
C ASN A 509 -15.42 -7.38 26.76
N ASN A 510 -16.07 -7.28 25.60
CA ASN A 510 -17.20 -8.15 25.28
C ASN A 510 -16.75 -9.61 25.08
N LEU A 511 -15.65 -9.84 24.36
CA LEU A 511 -15.03 -11.16 24.23
C LEU A 511 -14.65 -11.77 25.59
N LYS A 512 -14.10 -10.95 26.51
CA LYS A 512 -13.82 -11.35 27.89
C LYS A 512 -15.10 -11.73 28.65
N ASN A 513 -16.11 -10.88 28.61
CA ASN A 513 -17.37 -11.09 29.33
C ASN A 513 -18.15 -12.32 28.83
N GLN A 514 -18.01 -12.64 27.54
CA GLN A 514 -18.62 -13.81 26.91
C GLN A 514 -17.79 -15.10 27.10
N GLY A 515 -16.64 -15.03 27.76
CA GLY A 515 -15.74 -16.19 27.92
C GLY A 515 -15.12 -16.67 26.59
N ALA A 516 -15.10 -15.82 25.56
CA ALA A 516 -14.58 -16.16 24.24
C ALA A 516 -13.03 -16.20 24.20
N ILE A 517 -12.37 -15.61 25.20
CA ILE A 517 -10.91 -15.63 25.35
C ILE A 517 -10.50 -16.31 26.65
N SER A 518 -9.44 -17.11 26.61
CA SER A 518 -8.95 -17.88 27.76
C SER A 518 -8.25 -17.02 28.82
N GLU A 519 -7.53 -16.00 28.38
CA GLU A 519 -6.86 -15.04 29.27
C GLU A 519 -7.34 -13.62 28.95
N PRO A 520 -7.48 -12.73 29.94
CA PRO A 520 -7.91 -11.35 29.72
C PRO A 520 -6.74 -10.49 29.22
N VAL A 521 -6.06 -10.94 28.17
CA VAL A 521 -4.91 -10.26 27.55
C VAL A 521 -5.06 -10.20 26.03
N PHE A 522 -4.48 -9.16 25.44
CA PHE A 522 -4.16 -9.15 24.01
C PHE A 522 -2.72 -8.65 23.80
N ALA A 523 -2.08 -9.04 22.69
CA ALA A 523 -0.69 -8.71 22.45
C ALA A 523 -0.40 -8.34 20.99
N PHE A 524 0.59 -7.48 20.81
CA PHE A 524 1.05 -7.00 19.51
C PHE A 524 2.50 -7.36 19.26
N TYR A 525 2.73 -7.97 18.11
CA TYR A 525 4.04 -8.01 17.46
C TYR A 525 3.96 -7.20 16.16
N LEU A 526 4.60 -6.03 16.17
CA LEU A 526 4.71 -5.18 14.99
C LEU A 526 6.05 -5.37 14.32
N SER A 527 6.03 -5.84 13.09
CA SER A 527 7.24 -6.08 12.33
C SER A 527 7.27 -5.27 11.04
N LYS A 528 8.49 -4.93 10.61
CA LYS A 528 8.77 -4.31 9.30
C LYS A 528 9.02 -5.36 8.21
N VAL A 529 8.99 -6.64 8.59
CA VAL A 529 9.58 -7.76 7.87
C VAL A 529 8.62 -8.96 8.00
N LYS A 530 8.78 -9.87 8.94
CA LYS A 530 7.83 -10.98 9.17
C LYS A 530 6.42 -10.42 9.42
N GLY A 531 5.34 -11.03 8.94
CA GLY A 531 3.98 -10.48 9.13
C GLY A 531 3.74 -10.03 10.59
N SER A 532 2.97 -8.97 10.78
CA SER A 532 2.58 -8.54 12.13
C SER A 532 1.44 -9.42 12.65
N VAL A 533 1.28 -9.50 13.96
CA VAL A 533 0.23 -10.31 14.59
C VAL A 533 -0.39 -9.55 15.76
N VAL A 534 -1.72 -9.66 15.89
CA VAL A 534 -2.45 -9.41 17.14
C VAL A 534 -2.93 -10.76 17.68
N MET A 535 -2.76 -10.94 18.98
CA MET A 535 -3.17 -12.15 19.69
C MET A 535 -4.22 -11.75 20.72
N PHE A 536 -5.30 -12.51 20.80
CA PHE A 536 -6.32 -12.33 21.84
C PHE A 536 -6.40 -13.63 22.66
N GLY A 537 -6.48 -13.50 23.98
CA GLY A 537 -6.64 -14.66 24.86
C GLY A 537 -5.35 -15.37 25.26
N GLY A 538 -4.19 -14.83 24.90
CA GLY A 538 -2.89 -15.38 25.28
C GLY A 538 -1.74 -14.68 24.57
N VAL A 539 -0.51 -15.18 24.81
CA VAL A 539 0.73 -14.63 24.24
C VAL A 539 1.61 -15.74 23.66
N ASP A 540 2.25 -15.48 22.52
CA ASP A 540 3.23 -16.41 21.94
C ASP A 540 4.67 -15.95 22.23
N LYS A 541 5.42 -16.80 22.94
CA LYS A 541 6.82 -16.58 23.32
C LYS A 541 7.75 -16.40 22.11
N SER A 542 7.40 -16.94 20.95
CA SER A 542 8.23 -16.91 19.75
C SER A 542 8.50 -15.49 19.21
N TYR A 543 7.70 -14.49 19.61
CA TYR A 543 7.79 -13.12 19.14
C TYR A 543 8.64 -12.18 20.01
N TYR A 544 9.13 -12.63 21.17
CA TYR A 544 9.92 -11.79 22.07
C TYR A 544 11.08 -12.53 22.77
N GLN A 545 12.09 -11.77 23.14
CA GLN A 545 13.29 -12.24 23.82
C GLN A 545 13.23 -11.92 25.32
N GLY A 546 13.86 -12.75 26.15
CA GLY A 546 13.93 -12.51 27.59
C GLY A 546 12.62 -12.84 28.31
N VAL A 547 12.22 -12.03 29.27
CA VAL A 547 10.97 -12.15 30.03
C VAL A 547 10.10 -10.90 29.79
N LEU A 548 8.80 -10.98 30.10
CA LEU A 548 7.93 -9.81 30.06
C LEU A 548 8.14 -8.98 31.32
N ASP A 549 8.45 -7.70 31.11
CA ASP A 549 8.51 -6.70 32.16
C ASP A 549 7.11 -6.10 32.33
N TRP A 550 6.49 -6.33 33.48
CA TRP A 550 5.13 -5.87 33.76
C TRP A 550 5.12 -4.48 34.39
N VAL A 551 4.38 -3.58 33.77
CA VAL A 551 4.27 -2.17 34.14
C VAL A 551 2.81 -1.88 34.50
N PRO A 552 2.50 -1.44 35.74
CA PRO A 552 1.14 -1.10 36.12
C PRO A 552 0.64 0.16 35.40
N LEU A 553 -0.67 0.23 35.14
CA LEU A 553 -1.29 1.43 34.60
C LEU A 553 -1.36 2.55 35.66
N ILE A 554 -1.26 3.81 35.23
CA ILE A 554 -1.38 4.98 36.14
C ILE A 554 -2.82 5.12 36.64
N GLU A 555 -3.76 4.96 35.72
CA GLU A 555 -5.19 5.12 35.95
C GLU A 555 -5.88 3.86 35.42
N MET A 556 -6.73 3.24 36.24
CA MET A 556 -7.62 2.19 35.75
C MET A 556 -8.50 2.77 34.65
N GLY A 557 -8.46 2.17 33.46
CA GLY A 557 -9.28 2.60 32.33
C GLY A 557 -8.55 3.34 31.20
N ASP A 558 -7.22 3.29 31.12
CA ASP A 558 -6.45 3.82 29.98
C ASP A 558 -5.11 3.09 29.86
N TRP A 559 -4.64 2.77 28.64
CA TRP A 559 -3.35 2.10 28.39
C TRP A 559 -2.13 3.03 28.59
N SER A 560 -2.15 3.75 29.70
CA SER A 560 -1.17 4.75 30.07
C SER A 560 -0.33 4.31 31.28
N VAL A 561 0.98 4.42 31.15
CA VAL A 561 1.96 4.00 32.15
C VAL A 561 2.78 5.16 32.68
N HIS A 562 3.28 5.01 33.91
CA HIS A 562 4.21 5.96 34.49
C HIS A 562 5.58 5.77 33.85
N MET A 563 6.02 6.78 33.11
CA MET A 563 7.36 6.85 32.57
C MET A 563 8.20 7.71 33.51
N ASP A 564 9.32 7.18 33.99
CA ASP A 564 10.13 7.83 35.01
C ASP A 564 11.01 8.94 34.42
N SER A 565 11.54 8.71 33.23
CA SER A 565 12.33 9.70 32.50
C SER A 565 12.55 9.34 31.03
N ILE A 566 12.89 10.36 30.23
CA ILE A 566 13.49 10.18 28.91
C ILE A 566 14.92 10.68 29.00
N SER A 567 15.88 9.83 28.70
CA SER A 567 17.30 10.16 28.80
C SER A 567 18.08 9.91 27.51
N MET A 568 19.15 10.67 27.34
CA MET A 568 20.08 10.53 26.21
C MET A 568 21.49 10.86 26.68
N LYS A 569 22.47 10.00 26.35
CA LYS A 569 23.85 10.08 26.87
C LYS A 569 23.91 10.20 28.41
N ARG A 570 23.09 9.41 29.11
CA ARG A 570 22.98 9.39 30.59
C ARG A 570 22.51 10.71 31.23
N LYS A 571 21.94 11.62 30.44
CA LYS A 571 21.29 12.85 30.94
C LYS A 571 19.80 12.75 30.70
N VAL A 572 18.99 13.14 31.68
CA VAL A 572 17.54 13.30 31.52
C VAL A 572 17.28 14.51 30.61
N ILE A 573 16.51 14.31 29.55
CA ILE A 573 16.23 15.32 28.52
C ILE A 573 14.75 15.72 28.44
N ALA A 574 13.86 14.89 28.99
CA ALA A 574 12.43 15.15 29.15
C ALA A 574 11.87 14.23 30.26
N CYS A 575 10.63 14.46 30.69
CA CYS A 575 9.96 13.65 31.71
C CYS A 575 10.76 13.64 33.04
N SER A 576 11.29 14.80 33.44
CA SER A 576 12.11 14.90 34.66
C SER A 576 11.21 14.87 35.89
N GLY A 577 11.24 13.76 36.63
CA GLY A 577 10.39 13.55 37.81
C GLY A 577 9.11 12.76 37.51
N GLY A 578 9.06 12.06 36.37
CA GLY A 578 7.92 11.23 35.99
C GLY A 578 6.91 11.94 35.10
N CYS A 579 6.25 11.18 34.23
CA CYS A 579 5.20 11.67 33.33
C CYS A 579 4.28 10.53 32.85
N LYS A 580 3.18 10.89 32.20
CA LYS A 580 2.22 9.94 31.61
C LYS A 580 2.67 9.54 30.20
N ALA A 581 2.63 8.25 29.89
CA ALA A 581 2.88 7.75 28.53
C ALA A 581 1.78 6.78 28.09
N LEU A 582 1.03 7.14 27.03
CA LEU A 582 0.06 6.27 26.37
C LEU A 582 0.79 5.34 25.40
N VAL A 583 0.46 4.05 25.44
CA VAL A 583 1.00 3.03 24.52
C VAL A 583 -0.02 2.77 23.41
N ASP A 584 0.28 3.23 22.19
CA ASP A 584 -0.75 3.46 21.15
C ASP A 584 -0.39 2.81 19.81
N THR A 585 -1.13 1.78 19.39
CA THR A 585 -0.97 1.10 18.09
C THR A 585 -1.59 1.86 16.92
N GLY A 586 -2.47 2.84 17.16
CA GLY A 586 -3.08 3.70 16.14
C GLY A 586 -2.18 4.84 15.69
N ILE A 587 -1.06 5.09 16.38
CA ILE A 587 -0.12 6.18 16.10
C ILE A 587 1.23 5.65 15.60
N SER A 588 1.68 6.15 14.44
CA SER A 588 2.96 5.71 13.86
C SER A 588 4.22 6.37 14.43
N LEU A 589 4.09 7.47 15.18
CA LEU A 589 5.18 8.35 15.63
C LEU A 589 5.31 8.38 17.17
N ILE A 590 6.33 9.06 17.69
CA ILE A 590 6.41 9.37 19.13
C ILE A 590 5.94 10.81 19.32
N LEU A 591 4.88 11.01 20.10
CA LEU A 591 4.31 12.33 20.34
C LEU A 591 4.65 12.80 21.76
N GLY A 592 4.96 14.08 21.93
CA GLY A 592 5.23 14.67 23.24
C GLY A 592 5.03 16.19 23.27
N PRO A 593 5.08 16.83 24.45
CA PRO A 593 4.73 18.24 24.58
C PRO A 593 5.65 19.16 23.79
N ARG A 594 5.10 20.23 23.20
CA ARG A 594 5.82 21.17 22.31
C ARG A 594 7.17 21.65 22.86
N ARG A 595 7.23 22.04 24.14
CA ARG A 595 8.46 22.57 24.76
C ARG A 595 9.57 21.52 24.79
N LEU A 596 9.23 20.30 25.17
CA LEU A 596 10.18 19.19 25.32
C LEU A 596 10.55 18.58 23.97
N PHE A 597 9.58 18.49 23.05
CA PHE A 597 9.82 18.20 21.64
C PHE A 597 10.91 19.11 21.07
N ASN A 598 10.78 20.44 21.21
CA ASN A 598 11.76 21.39 20.70
C ASN A 598 13.16 21.22 21.34
N ASN A 599 13.22 20.86 22.62
CA ASN A 599 14.49 20.59 23.31
C ASN A 599 15.17 19.34 22.74
N ILE A 600 14.42 18.26 22.52
CA ILE A 600 14.93 17.04 21.88
C ILE A 600 15.43 17.36 20.48
N GLN A 601 14.70 18.16 19.69
CA GLN A 601 15.15 18.56 18.35
C GLN A 601 16.48 19.29 18.37
N LYS A 602 16.66 20.25 19.28
CA LYS A 602 17.93 20.96 19.45
C LYS A 602 19.06 20.00 19.83
N LEU A 603 18.80 19.08 20.76
CA LEU A 603 19.81 18.13 21.24
C LEU A 603 20.28 17.15 20.17
N ILE A 604 19.39 16.75 19.25
CA ILE A 604 19.77 15.90 18.12
C ILE A 604 20.27 16.72 16.92
N GLY A 605 20.25 18.05 16.97
CA GLY A 605 20.67 18.92 15.87
C GLY A 605 19.69 18.92 14.69
N ALA A 606 18.40 18.72 14.95
CA ALA A 606 17.34 18.83 13.95
C ALA A 606 16.92 20.29 13.75
N MET A 607 16.73 20.68 12.49
CA MET A 607 16.32 22.01 12.06
C MET A 607 14.90 21.96 11.44
N PRO A 608 14.03 22.92 11.77
CA PRO A 608 12.69 22.97 11.20
C PRO A 608 12.73 23.29 9.71
N ARG A 609 11.97 22.54 8.91
CA ARG A 609 11.70 22.85 7.49
C ARG A 609 10.28 22.42 7.14
N SER A 610 9.37 23.38 6.95
CA SER A 610 7.93 23.13 6.80
C SER A 610 7.36 22.34 8.00
N SER A 611 6.59 21.27 7.78
CA SER A 611 5.94 20.46 8.83
C SER A 611 6.83 19.41 9.50
N LYS A 612 8.13 19.36 9.17
CA LYS A 612 9.09 18.35 9.66
C LYS A 612 10.37 18.97 10.20
N GLN A 613 11.09 18.19 11.00
CA GLN A 613 12.35 18.57 11.64
C GLN A 613 13.47 17.70 11.06
N TYR A 614 14.36 18.32 10.29
CA TYR A 614 15.37 17.63 9.49
C TYR A 614 16.74 17.64 10.15
N ILE A 615 17.49 16.58 9.99
CA ILE A 615 18.82 16.42 10.55
C ILE A 615 19.83 16.09 9.45
N SER A 616 21.10 16.45 9.68
CA SER A 616 22.20 16.13 8.77
C SER A 616 22.36 14.62 8.57
N CYS A 617 22.57 14.19 7.32
CA CYS A 617 22.78 12.79 6.95
C CYS A 617 23.97 12.13 7.68
N PHE A 618 24.94 12.93 8.14
CA PHE A 618 26.11 12.45 8.90
C PHE A 618 25.78 12.10 10.36
N ALA A 619 24.63 12.54 10.89
CA ALA A 619 24.31 12.41 12.30
C ALA A 619 23.82 11.01 12.70
N ILE A 620 23.24 10.21 11.80
CA ILE A 620 22.52 8.97 12.18
C ILE A 620 23.42 7.91 12.85
N ASN A 621 24.71 7.85 12.49
CA ASN A 621 25.67 6.91 13.08
C ASN A 621 26.32 7.45 14.36
N ILE A 622 26.11 8.72 14.68
CA ILE A 622 26.71 9.44 15.81
C ILE A 622 25.65 9.67 16.90
N LEU A 623 24.38 9.70 16.52
CA LEU A 623 23.28 9.90 17.44
C LEU A 623 23.15 8.69 18.40
N PRO A 624 23.09 8.95 19.70
CA PRO A 624 22.90 7.92 20.71
C PRO A 624 21.46 7.37 20.68
N SER A 625 21.23 6.24 21.36
CA SER A 625 19.87 5.83 21.67
C SER A 625 19.21 6.84 22.61
N ILE A 626 17.91 7.02 22.43
CA ILE A 626 17.05 7.68 23.43
C ILE A 626 16.48 6.58 24.31
N ILE A 627 16.62 6.71 25.62
CA ILE A 627 16.22 5.70 26.59
C ILE A 627 14.94 6.19 27.26
N PHE A 628 13.88 5.40 27.14
CA PHE A 628 12.64 5.59 27.88
C PHE A 628 12.72 4.70 29.12
N THR A 629 12.74 5.29 30.30
CA THR A 629 12.75 4.53 31.56
C THR A 629 11.33 4.43 32.08
N ILE A 630 10.80 3.23 32.21
CA ILE A 630 9.41 2.96 32.62
C ILE A 630 9.48 1.94 33.75
N SER A 631 8.93 2.28 34.93
CA SER A 631 9.00 1.46 36.15
C SER A 631 10.41 0.96 36.50
N GLY A 632 11.40 1.82 36.38
CA GLY A 632 12.81 1.54 36.65
C GLY A 632 13.54 0.75 35.55
N ILE A 633 12.85 0.37 34.47
CA ILE A 633 13.39 -0.45 33.39
C ILE A 633 13.71 0.42 32.18
N ASN A 634 14.89 0.22 31.60
CA ASN A 634 15.38 1.01 30.48
C ASN A 634 14.99 0.38 29.14
N TYR A 635 14.21 1.12 28.34
CA TYR A 635 13.80 0.77 26.98
C TYR A 635 14.54 1.67 25.95
N PRO A 636 15.76 1.30 25.53
CA PRO A 636 16.51 2.05 24.53
C PRO A 636 15.84 2.00 23.14
N VAL A 637 15.59 3.15 22.54
CA VAL A 637 15.18 3.30 21.14
C VAL A 637 16.38 3.84 20.35
N PRO A 638 16.96 3.04 19.44
CA PRO A 638 18.16 3.44 18.70
C PRO A 638 17.86 4.51 17.66
N ALA A 639 18.88 5.28 17.25
CA ALA A 639 18.74 6.33 16.23
C ALA A 639 18.14 5.83 14.91
N GLN A 640 18.42 4.58 14.53
CA GLN A 640 17.85 3.94 13.34
C GLN A 640 16.34 3.69 13.45
N ALA A 641 15.78 3.69 14.66
CA ALA A 641 14.35 3.57 14.89
C ALA A 641 13.67 4.95 14.85
N TYR A 642 14.24 5.98 15.49
CA TYR A 642 13.61 7.30 15.65
C TYR A 642 14.02 8.36 14.60
N ILE A 643 14.91 8.03 13.66
CA ILE A 643 15.24 8.87 12.49
C ILE A 643 14.78 8.17 11.21
N LEU A 644 13.91 8.84 10.46
CA LEU A 644 13.46 8.44 9.13
C LEU A 644 14.08 9.32 8.06
N LYS A 645 13.91 8.94 6.80
CA LYS A 645 14.31 9.75 5.64
C LYS A 645 13.05 10.25 4.94
N ASP A 646 13.05 11.44 4.34
CA ASP A 646 11.93 12.04 3.56
C ASP A 646 12.10 11.87 2.05
N SER A 647 11.12 12.27 1.23
CA SER A 647 11.17 12.10 -0.23
C SER A 647 12.43 12.61 -0.96
N ARG A 648 13.22 13.48 -0.33
CA ARG A 648 14.42 14.09 -0.91
C ARG A 648 15.71 13.57 -0.26
N GLY A 649 15.62 12.53 0.55
CA GLY A 649 16.76 11.89 1.22
C GLY A 649 17.24 12.63 2.46
N HIS A 650 16.57 13.72 2.84
CA HIS A 650 16.86 14.40 4.09
C HIS A 650 16.37 13.54 5.25
N LEU A 651 17.20 13.39 6.27
CA LEU A 651 16.80 12.72 7.49
C LEU A 651 15.83 13.62 8.25
N TYR A 652 14.78 13.05 8.83
CA TYR A 652 13.92 13.74 9.76
C TYR A 652 13.58 12.83 10.94
N THR A 653 13.33 13.45 12.08
CA THR A 653 12.96 12.77 13.33
C THR A 653 11.52 12.24 13.30
N THR A 654 11.26 11.13 13.98
CA THR A 654 9.91 10.60 14.21
C THR A 654 9.21 11.19 15.42
N PHE A 655 9.87 12.08 16.14
CA PHE A 655 9.24 12.85 17.19
C PHE A 655 8.34 13.91 16.55
N LYS A 656 7.15 14.13 17.12
CA LYS A 656 6.24 15.19 16.71
C LYS A 656 5.57 15.80 17.93
N GLU A 657 5.18 17.06 17.83
CA GLU A 657 4.38 17.73 18.86
C GLU A 657 3.05 16.99 19.04
N ASN A 658 2.73 16.66 20.30
CA ASN A 658 1.39 16.33 20.72
C ASN A 658 0.57 17.62 20.82
N THR A 659 -0.46 17.75 19.98
CA THR A 659 -1.31 18.95 19.93
C THR A 659 -2.38 18.98 21.02
N VAL A 660 -2.56 17.87 21.74
CA VAL A 660 -3.46 17.80 22.90
C VAL A 660 -2.82 18.52 24.07
N ARG A 661 -3.46 19.61 24.54
CA ARG A 661 -3.00 20.38 25.69
C ARG A 661 -3.47 19.70 26.98
N THR A 662 -2.55 19.08 27.70
CA THR A 662 -2.80 18.52 29.03
C THR A 662 -2.11 19.36 30.11
N SER A 663 -2.66 19.36 31.33
CA SER A 663 -2.03 19.99 32.51
C SER A 663 -0.75 19.27 32.94
N THR A 664 -0.65 17.97 32.63
CA THR A 664 0.49 17.10 32.90
C THR A 664 1.28 16.80 31.63
N GLU A 665 2.57 16.49 31.76
CA GLU A 665 3.38 16.02 30.63
C GLU A 665 2.86 14.65 30.15
N THR A 666 2.40 14.59 28.90
CA THR A 666 1.86 13.37 28.28
C THR A 666 2.61 13.02 26.99
N TRP A 667 3.07 11.77 26.92
CA TRP A 667 3.71 11.18 25.75
C TRP A 667 2.82 10.12 25.10
N ILE A 668 3.00 9.90 23.80
CA ILE A 668 2.40 8.77 23.08
C ILE A 668 3.52 7.95 22.46
N LEU A 669 3.59 6.68 22.85
CA LEU A 669 4.56 5.70 22.38
C LEU A 669 3.93 4.88 21.24
N GLY A 670 4.07 5.38 20.02
CA GLY A 670 3.54 4.75 18.81
C GLY A 670 4.39 3.63 18.23
N ASP A 671 4.14 3.27 16.96
CA ASP A 671 4.80 2.18 16.23
C ASP A 671 6.33 2.22 16.27
N VAL A 672 6.95 3.40 16.40
CA VAL A 672 8.41 3.52 16.53
C VAL A 672 8.91 2.76 17.75
N PHE A 673 8.21 2.89 18.88
CA PHE A 673 8.49 2.17 20.12
C PHE A 673 8.01 0.73 20.04
N LEU A 674 6.76 0.51 19.61
CA LEU A 674 6.10 -0.81 19.58
C LEU A 674 6.74 -1.81 18.60
N ARG A 675 7.50 -1.34 17.60
CA ARG A 675 8.31 -2.23 16.75
C ARG A 675 9.61 -2.70 17.41
N GLN A 676 10.07 -2.02 18.47
CA GLN A 676 11.24 -2.45 19.23
C GLN A 676 10.84 -3.41 20.34
N TYR A 677 9.62 -3.27 20.87
CA TYR A 677 9.15 -3.99 22.03
C TYR A 677 7.82 -4.69 21.76
N PHE A 678 7.84 -6.02 21.86
CA PHE A 678 6.61 -6.82 21.94
C PHE A 678 5.81 -6.34 23.15
N SER A 679 4.52 -6.13 22.94
CA SER A 679 3.67 -5.43 23.90
C SER A 679 2.44 -6.26 24.20
N VAL A 680 2.20 -6.54 25.48
CA VAL A 680 1.04 -7.27 26.01
C VAL A 680 0.21 -6.30 26.82
N PHE A 681 -1.08 -6.27 26.56
CA PHE A 681 -2.06 -5.45 27.27
C PHE A 681 -2.91 -6.39 28.11
N ASP A 682 -2.74 -6.34 29.43
CA ASP A 682 -3.37 -7.23 30.40
C ASP A 682 -4.49 -6.47 31.13
N GLY A 683 -5.71 -6.63 30.62
CA GLY A 683 -6.92 -6.03 31.19
C GLY A 683 -7.55 -6.89 32.30
N GLY A 684 -6.87 -7.95 32.73
CA GLY A 684 -7.21 -8.69 33.96
C GLY A 684 -6.53 -8.09 35.18
N ASN A 685 -5.29 -7.63 35.02
CA ASN A 685 -4.45 -7.08 36.09
C ASN A 685 -4.09 -5.60 35.90
N ASP A 686 -4.70 -4.92 34.93
CA ASP A 686 -4.50 -3.50 34.62
C ASP A 686 -3.01 -3.11 34.50
N ARG A 687 -2.32 -3.77 33.57
CA ARG A 687 -0.87 -3.61 33.34
C ARG A 687 -0.47 -3.86 31.88
N ILE A 688 0.69 -3.35 31.49
CA ILE A 688 1.32 -3.60 30.19
C ILE A 688 2.58 -4.43 30.38
N GLY A 689 2.73 -5.51 29.63
CA GLY A 689 3.94 -6.32 29.56
C GLY A 689 4.79 -5.91 28.37
N LEU A 690 6.05 -5.56 28.59
CA LEU A 690 6.99 -5.18 27.53
C LEU A 690 8.17 -6.14 27.50
N ALA A 691 8.58 -6.56 26.31
CA ALA A 691 9.81 -7.31 26.10
C ALA A 691 10.42 -6.98 24.75
N ARG A 692 11.72 -7.23 24.56
CA ARG A 692 12.38 -6.97 23.27
C ARG A 692 11.78 -7.85 22.18
N ALA A 693 11.30 -7.25 21.09
CA ALA A 693 10.78 -7.99 19.94
C ALA A 693 11.91 -8.76 19.21
N VAL A 694 11.58 -9.94 18.65
CA VAL A 694 12.52 -10.84 17.95
C VAL A 694 12.99 -10.32 16.59
#